data_AF-A0A927G9T0-F1
#
_entry.id   AF-A0A927G9T0-F1
#
_cell.length_a   1.000
_cell.length_b   1.000
_cell.length_c   1.000
_cell.angle_alpha   90.00
_cell.angle_beta   90.00
_cell.angle_gamma   90.00
#
_symmetry.space_group_name_H-M   'P 1'
#
loop_
_entity.id
_entity.type
_entity.pdbx_description
1 polymer ?
#
loop_
_entity_poly.entity_id
_entity_poly.type
_entity_poly.pdbx_seq_one_letter_code
_entity_poly.pdbx_strand_id
1 'polypeptide(L)'
;MKDSIKILSFSSPKGGVGRTMTLCNCAKLYSEGIIWAGIDPTVTVLIDFDFTAPGIHYYDFLKDKNIKGYKTSKSVELNYKSIQHELDTNEIGLVFYFIRLIENDRYKKKCSEILKLIKVDSKKAIQSFREFVFDMFENDFYNPQNHLVEINNATSETIFILVAGSPKNKHFNDFALKFNWQSFINEFLGLYLIDCVLFNLVKYIKAKRQIQNKPIRVFLDQQAGISIPAAINRSLADAHILVGGFNEQNKIGLEALVKSYYSVYTEMQPWIVLNQYNLRDKIFQFSINNTLNPHENFSQLDEIERVKYVEVLVNNNKNLENRIFITEFIENAIQKEHFYEKDNVSINVLSRLITQIEESFLPKQEVSIQFSNLEKIIFLGEKIEFNNTYSGPFNAIYKLLVSHFSNTKIISIAALHEDIAKLIKQNTLKVKFIKNKKQLKIDSISDLQSGIYEIIEDREEGINLNLSDFDYISYPYYLIKELVSNNSIIKRNSQEFTQNIQVIDSLIGTTPEYYNHNILRWKEYSIFGPNKEVVGVPLFVTPQLLVYRKDYFENSDNLLNLFRKHFHREFNGFKAPDDILKYAELACNNENDFLKNVLLCGNPNNIAMWYEWQTITSMFHYKDHNKINENKSLLQYKEFIISEESLDATLMYLRLRNLTENTKNKNKSNIYDWDALISNFFLSQENSLIFIWPDSIPINERAKDEYIYEVPPSFHYFEECWLLSAINNHDSKENIDTKFYFLNKYLTPGYQIDYINNGGLPVHNSLLSSLDLWRKYPFIPCIWSVYYNKSRSFINKRESFKELYITGMKIAKILDNARNNDIISMPYQNAIKTLKEMLEIELFKS
;
A
#
# COMPACT_ATOMS: atom_id res chain seq x y z
N MET A 1 -14.75 -23.90 -25.81
CA MET A 1 -15.50 -22.62 -25.73
C MET A 1 -15.73 -22.16 -24.30
N LYS A 2 -16.06 -23.07 -23.35
CA LYS A 2 -16.19 -22.71 -21.93
C LYS A 2 -14.89 -22.08 -21.37
N ASP A 3 -13.73 -22.54 -21.83
CA ASP A 3 -12.42 -21.93 -21.46
C ASP A 3 -12.22 -20.50 -21.98
N SER A 4 -13.11 -20.04 -22.87
CA SER A 4 -12.99 -18.76 -23.57
C SER A 4 -13.98 -17.70 -23.09
N ILE A 5 -14.81 -18.04 -22.10
CA ILE A 5 -15.73 -17.14 -21.41
C ILE A 5 -15.43 -17.30 -19.91
N LYS A 6 -15.26 -16.19 -19.20
CA LYS A 6 -15.17 -16.19 -17.74
C LYS A 6 -16.27 -15.28 -17.21
N ILE A 7 -17.19 -15.86 -16.44
CA ILE A 7 -18.38 -15.19 -15.92
C ILE A 7 -18.15 -14.84 -14.45
N LEU A 8 -18.24 -13.56 -14.13
CA LEU A 8 -18.09 -13.02 -12.78
C LEU A 8 -19.43 -12.48 -12.30
N SER A 9 -19.92 -12.97 -11.18
CA SER A 9 -21.14 -12.45 -10.56
C SER A 9 -20.78 -11.55 -9.38
N PHE A 10 -21.29 -10.32 -9.41
CA PHE A 10 -21.23 -9.41 -8.27
C PHE A 10 -22.55 -9.46 -7.55
N SER A 11 -22.51 -9.64 -6.23
CA SER A 11 -23.67 -9.79 -5.37
C SER A 11 -23.63 -8.82 -4.20
N SER A 12 -24.79 -8.39 -3.71
CA SER A 12 -24.86 -7.59 -2.47
C SER A 12 -26.08 -7.95 -1.64
N PRO A 13 -25.96 -8.16 -0.32
CA PRO A 13 -27.08 -8.54 0.54
C PRO A 13 -28.12 -7.43 0.71
N LYS A 14 -27.68 -6.18 0.88
CA LYS A 14 -28.57 -5.01 1.02
C LYS A 14 -29.03 -4.44 -0.31
N GLY A 15 -28.28 -4.71 -1.39
CA GLY A 15 -28.41 -3.96 -2.64
C GLY A 15 -27.77 -2.58 -2.55
N GLY A 16 -27.49 -1.99 -3.71
CA GLY A 16 -27.02 -0.61 -3.79
C GLY A 16 -26.01 -0.37 -4.91
N VAL A 17 -25.84 0.92 -5.21
CA VAL A 17 -24.96 1.45 -6.28
C VAL A 17 -23.53 0.92 -6.16
N GLY A 18 -23.03 0.69 -4.94
CA GLY A 18 -21.66 0.25 -4.71
C GLY A 18 -21.29 -1.09 -5.36
N ARG A 19 -22.23 -2.04 -5.50
CA ARG A 19 -22.00 -3.31 -6.20
C ARG A 19 -21.80 -3.07 -7.69
N THR A 20 -22.76 -2.38 -8.30
CA THR A 20 -22.73 -2.03 -9.73
C THR A 20 -21.47 -1.20 -10.04
N MET A 21 -21.14 -0.20 -9.23
CA MET A 21 -19.90 0.58 -9.38
C MET A 21 -18.63 -0.26 -9.30
N THR A 22 -18.57 -1.24 -8.39
CA THR A 22 -17.40 -2.11 -8.30
C THR A 22 -17.26 -3.02 -9.52
N LEU A 23 -18.37 -3.63 -9.94
CA LEU A 23 -18.45 -4.43 -11.17
C LEU A 23 -17.97 -3.62 -12.39
N CYS A 24 -18.45 -2.39 -12.50
CA CYS A 24 -18.09 -1.42 -13.52
C CYS A 24 -16.60 -1.09 -13.54
N ASN A 25 -16.02 -0.79 -12.38
CA ASN A 25 -14.59 -0.48 -12.27
C ASN A 25 -13.74 -1.70 -12.63
N CYS A 26 -14.13 -2.91 -12.21
CA CYS A 26 -13.47 -4.14 -12.65
C CYS A 26 -13.53 -4.30 -14.17
N ALA A 27 -14.72 -4.14 -14.77
CA ALA A 27 -14.89 -4.26 -16.21
C ALA A 27 -14.04 -3.26 -17.00
N LYS A 28 -13.89 -2.03 -16.50
CA LYS A 28 -12.98 -1.03 -17.09
C LYS A 28 -11.52 -1.47 -16.99
N LEU A 29 -11.07 -1.91 -15.81
CA LEU A 29 -9.69 -2.39 -15.62
C LEU A 29 -9.35 -3.59 -16.50
N TYR A 30 -10.29 -4.54 -16.65
CA TYR A 30 -10.12 -5.65 -17.60
C TYR A 30 -10.05 -5.18 -19.05
N SER A 31 -10.87 -4.18 -19.44
CA SER A 31 -10.82 -3.64 -20.80
C SER A 31 -9.51 -2.93 -21.12
N GLU A 32 -8.95 -2.20 -20.15
CA GLU A 32 -7.71 -1.45 -20.29
C GLU A 32 -6.46 -2.30 -20.10
N GLY A 33 -6.58 -3.41 -19.38
CA GLY A 33 -5.46 -4.20 -18.90
C GLY A 33 -4.69 -3.49 -17.78
N ILE A 34 -3.90 -4.27 -17.06
CA ILE A 34 -3.02 -3.81 -15.98
C ILE A 34 -1.66 -4.45 -16.20
N ILE A 35 -0.78 -3.75 -16.91
CA ILE A 35 0.54 -4.27 -17.35
C ILE A 35 1.34 -4.82 -16.18
N TRP A 36 1.44 -4.05 -15.08
CA TRP A 36 2.24 -4.44 -13.92
C TRP A 36 1.70 -5.68 -13.19
N ALA A 37 0.41 -5.98 -13.35
CA ALA A 37 -0.26 -7.14 -12.76
C ALA A 37 -0.37 -8.31 -13.74
N GLY A 38 0.07 -8.14 -15.00
CA GLY A 38 -0.07 -9.15 -16.04
C GLY A 38 -1.50 -9.40 -16.50
N ILE A 39 -2.38 -8.42 -16.34
CA ILE A 39 -3.77 -8.52 -16.81
C ILE A 39 -3.81 -7.93 -18.21
N ASP A 40 -3.93 -8.78 -19.21
CA ASP A 40 -4.06 -8.32 -20.59
C ASP A 40 -5.38 -7.59 -20.83
N PRO A 41 -5.39 -6.53 -21.67
CA PRO A 41 -6.63 -5.94 -22.16
C PRO A 41 -7.51 -7.01 -22.81
N THR A 42 -8.77 -7.09 -22.34
CA THR A 42 -9.75 -8.03 -22.86
C THR A 42 -11.13 -7.39 -23.08
N VAL A 43 -11.88 -7.95 -24.02
CA VAL A 43 -13.26 -7.53 -24.24
C VAL A 43 -14.12 -7.93 -23.04
N THR A 44 -14.86 -6.95 -22.52
CA THR A 44 -15.75 -7.12 -21.38
C THR A 44 -17.21 -6.98 -21.81
N VAL A 45 -18.07 -7.79 -21.21
CA VAL A 45 -19.52 -7.78 -21.42
C VAL A 45 -20.19 -7.59 -20.07
N LEU A 46 -20.93 -6.51 -19.91
CA LEU A 46 -21.71 -6.18 -18.72
C LEU A 46 -23.16 -6.55 -18.99
N ILE A 47 -23.81 -7.25 -18.06
CA ILE A 47 -25.19 -7.67 -18.20
C ILE A 47 -25.97 -7.20 -16.99
N ASP A 48 -26.98 -6.36 -17.25
CA ASP A 48 -27.80 -5.74 -16.23
C ASP A 48 -29.12 -6.50 -16.05
N PHE A 49 -29.15 -7.42 -15.08
CA PHE A 49 -30.38 -8.13 -14.70
C PHE A 49 -31.22 -7.38 -13.64
N ASP A 50 -30.84 -6.16 -13.25
CA ASP A 50 -31.58 -5.37 -12.26
C ASP A 50 -32.69 -4.55 -12.94
N PHE A 51 -33.85 -5.19 -13.15
CA PHE A 51 -35.01 -4.52 -13.73
C PHE A 51 -35.63 -3.47 -12.80
N THR A 52 -35.21 -3.42 -11.52
CA THR A 52 -35.71 -2.46 -10.53
C THR A 52 -34.85 -1.21 -10.42
N ALA A 53 -33.57 -1.31 -10.76
CA ALA A 53 -32.66 -0.17 -10.89
C ALA A 53 -31.96 -0.21 -12.26
N PRO A 54 -32.72 -0.17 -13.37
CA PRO A 54 -32.18 -0.30 -14.71
C PRO A 54 -31.41 0.97 -15.10
N GLY A 55 -30.28 0.81 -15.80
CA GLY A 55 -29.86 1.85 -16.72
C GLY A 55 -28.36 2.04 -16.89
N ILE A 56 -28.03 2.53 -18.09
CA ILE A 56 -26.67 2.90 -18.49
C ILE A 56 -26.07 4.05 -17.64
N HIS A 57 -26.90 4.77 -16.88
CA HIS A 57 -26.45 5.88 -16.02
C HIS A 57 -25.65 5.41 -14.79
N TYR A 58 -25.78 4.17 -14.35
CA TYR A 58 -24.83 3.59 -13.39
C TYR A 58 -23.45 3.32 -14.01
N TYR A 59 -23.32 3.53 -15.33
CA TYR A 59 -22.10 3.39 -16.10
C TYR A 59 -21.53 4.75 -16.56
N ASP A 60 -21.96 5.86 -15.93
CA ASP A 60 -21.62 7.23 -16.31
C ASP A 60 -20.14 7.61 -16.06
N PHE A 61 -19.36 6.75 -15.37
CA PHE A 61 -17.89 6.82 -15.32
C PHE A 61 -17.23 6.70 -16.71
N LEU A 62 -18.00 6.28 -17.71
CA LEU A 62 -17.67 6.28 -19.13
C LEU A 62 -17.75 7.68 -19.79
N LYS A 63 -18.06 8.75 -19.04
CA LYS A 63 -17.82 10.14 -19.49
C LYS A 63 -16.35 10.52 -19.64
N ASP A 64 -15.44 9.55 -19.48
CA ASP A 64 -14.02 9.68 -19.75
C ASP A 64 -13.76 10.33 -21.13
N LYS A 65 -12.80 11.26 -21.18
CA LYS A 65 -12.42 11.97 -22.42
C LYS A 65 -11.92 11.01 -23.51
N ASN A 66 -11.53 9.79 -23.14
CA ASN A 66 -10.99 8.79 -24.04
C ASN A 66 -12.06 7.96 -24.77
N ILE A 67 -13.35 8.13 -24.44
CA ILE A 67 -14.44 7.44 -25.13
C ILE A 67 -14.71 8.11 -26.47
N LYS A 68 -14.57 7.34 -27.56
CA LYS A 68 -14.83 7.80 -28.93
C LYS A 68 -16.32 7.87 -29.24
N GLY A 69 -17.10 6.95 -28.67
CA GLY A 69 -18.55 6.98 -28.77
C GLY A 69 -19.22 5.68 -28.33
N TYR A 70 -20.54 5.68 -28.47
CA TYR A 70 -21.47 4.62 -28.10
C TYR A 70 -22.18 4.15 -29.37
N LYS A 71 -22.55 2.88 -29.44
CA LYS A 71 -23.24 2.35 -30.62
C LYS A 71 -24.19 1.21 -30.25
N THR A 72 -25.38 1.17 -30.85
CA THR A 72 -26.25 -0.01 -30.86
C THR A 72 -26.06 -0.79 -32.16
N SER A 73 -26.69 -1.95 -32.31
CA SER A 73 -26.63 -2.70 -33.58
C SER A 73 -27.13 -1.88 -34.79
N LYS A 74 -28.00 -0.88 -34.56
CA LYS A 74 -28.67 -0.09 -35.61
C LYS A 74 -28.21 1.37 -35.70
N SER A 75 -27.46 1.89 -34.73
CA SER A 75 -27.02 3.29 -34.74
C SER A 75 -25.60 3.52 -35.27
N VAL A 76 -25.34 4.77 -35.67
CA VAL A 76 -23.99 5.28 -35.94
C VAL A 76 -23.31 5.59 -34.61
N GLU A 77 -22.02 5.87 -34.58
CA GLU A 77 -21.32 6.28 -33.35
C GLU A 77 -21.96 7.54 -32.74
N LEU A 78 -22.46 7.42 -31.50
CA LEU A 78 -23.22 8.41 -30.75
C LEU A 78 -22.42 8.91 -29.53
N ASN A 79 -22.77 10.09 -29.02
CA ASN A 79 -22.34 10.52 -27.69
C ASN A 79 -23.28 9.97 -26.60
N TYR A 80 -22.90 10.13 -25.33
CA TYR A 80 -23.67 9.63 -24.18
C TYR A 80 -25.14 10.13 -24.15
N LYS A 81 -25.38 11.42 -24.43
CA LYS A 81 -26.75 11.97 -24.45
C LYS A 81 -27.59 11.35 -25.55
N SER A 82 -26.98 11.14 -26.72
CA SER A 82 -27.63 10.55 -27.88
C SER A 82 -27.96 9.07 -27.66
N ILE A 83 -27.06 8.28 -27.09
CA ILE A 83 -27.36 6.87 -26.77
C ILE A 83 -28.44 6.78 -25.68
N GLN A 84 -28.41 7.65 -24.66
CA GLN A 84 -29.47 7.69 -23.65
C GLN A 84 -30.84 7.99 -24.28
N HIS A 85 -30.89 8.95 -25.20
CA HIS A 85 -32.12 9.25 -25.93
C HIS A 85 -32.60 8.07 -26.79
N GLU A 86 -31.68 7.33 -27.42
CA GLU A 86 -31.99 6.12 -28.18
C GLU A 86 -32.62 5.04 -27.27
N LEU A 87 -32.06 4.81 -26.08
CA LEU A 87 -32.61 3.87 -25.09
C LEU A 87 -33.96 4.33 -24.53
N ASP A 88 -34.15 5.63 -24.34
CA ASP A 88 -35.41 6.22 -23.87
C ASP A 88 -36.53 6.10 -24.92
N THR A 89 -36.18 6.04 -26.22
CA THR A 89 -37.14 6.05 -27.32
C THR A 89 -37.44 4.65 -27.86
N ASN A 90 -36.43 3.79 -27.96
CA ASN A 90 -36.53 2.47 -28.57
C ASN A 90 -36.60 1.38 -27.50
N GLU A 91 -37.26 0.27 -27.82
CA GLU A 91 -37.37 -0.91 -26.94
C GLU A 91 -36.06 -1.73 -26.91
N ILE A 92 -34.99 -1.10 -26.44
CA ILE A 92 -33.66 -1.69 -26.30
C ILE A 92 -33.46 -2.09 -24.83
N GLY A 93 -33.39 -3.39 -24.55
CA GLY A 93 -33.06 -3.92 -23.23
C GLY A 93 -33.58 -5.33 -23.01
N LEU A 94 -33.03 -6.00 -22.01
CA LEU A 94 -33.37 -7.37 -21.61
C LEU A 94 -34.84 -7.57 -21.27
N VAL A 95 -35.48 -6.56 -20.65
CA VAL A 95 -36.90 -6.68 -20.27
C VAL A 95 -37.79 -6.81 -21.51
N PHE A 96 -37.54 -6.02 -22.55
CA PHE A 96 -38.28 -6.05 -23.80
C PHE A 96 -38.03 -7.36 -24.54
N TYR A 97 -36.77 -7.77 -24.57
CA TYR A 97 -36.31 -9.01 -25.19
C TYR A 97 -36.99 -10.25 -24.59
N PHE A 98 -36.91 -10.42 -23.27
CA PHE A 98 -37.45 -11.61 -22.62
C PHE A 98 -38.97 -11.67 -22.68
N ILE A 99 -39.67 -10.55 -22.48
CA ILE A 99 -41.14 -10.52 -22.60
C ILE A 99 -41.60 -10.95 -23.99
N ARG A 100 -41.00 -10.38 -25.05
CA ARG A 100 -41.37 -10.72 -26.43
C ARG A 100 -41.14 -12.21 -26.72
N LEU A 101 -40.07 -12.78 -26.18
CA LEU A 101 -39.80 -14.22 -26.30
C LEU A 101 -40.84 -15.07 -25.56
N ILE A 102 -41.13 -14.77 -24.30
CA ILE A 102 -42.08 -15.59 -23.52
C ILE A 102 -43.52 -15.41 -23.99
N GLU A 103 -43.85 -14.29 -24.66
CA GLU A 103 -45.17 -14.09 -25.28
C GLU A 103 -45.32 -14.82 -26.61
N ASN A 104 -44.21 -15.25 -27.24
CA ASN A 104 -44.23 -15.96 -28.52
C ASN A 104 -44.78 -17.40 -28.38
N ASP A 105 -45.89 -17.70 -29.07
CA ASP A 105 -46.56 -19.01 -28.97
C ASP A 105 -45.70 -20.19 -29.44
N ARG A 106 -44.84 -19.98 -30.45
CA ARG A 106 -43.90 -21.00 -30.92
C ARG A 106 -42.88 -21.33 -29.81
N TYR A 107 -42.38 -20.31 -29.13
CA TYR A 107 -41.44 -20.47 -28.00
C TYR A 107 -42.10 -21.18 -26.80
N LYS A 108 -43.30 -20.75 -26.40
CA LYS A 108 -44.07 -21.40 -25.30
C LYS A 108 -44.31 -22.88 -25.56
N LYS A 109 -44.75 -23.22 -26.78
CA LYS A 109 -44.98 -24.60 -27.19
C LYS A 109 -43.69 -25.41 -27.11
N LYS A 110 -42.57 -24.86 -27.60
CA LYS A 110 -41.27 -25.54 -27.52
C LYS A 110 -40.83 -25.75 -26.08
N CYS A 111 -40.97 -24.77 -25.19
CA CYS A 111 -40.62 -24.93 -23.78
C CYS A 111 -41.40 -26.08 -23.13
N SER A 112 -42.70 -26.17 -23.40
CA SER A 112 -43.55 -27.26 -22.91
C SER A 112 -43.11 -28.64 -23.41
N GLU A 113 -42.68 -28.74 -24.68
CA GLU A 113 -42.12 -29.97 -25.25
C GLU A 113 -40.79 -30.35 -24.58
N ILE A 114 -39.90 -29.37 -24.40
CA ILE A 114 -38.59 -29.59 -23.79
C ILE A 114 -38.71 -29.97 -22.32
N LEU A 115 -39.61 -29.36 -21.55
CA LEU A 115 -39.86 -29.73 -20.14
C LEU A 115 -40.32 -31.19 -20.01
N LYS A 116 -41.10 -31.71 -20.96
CA LYS A 116 -41.46 -33.14 -21.02
C LYS A 116 -40.25 -33.99 -21.38
N LEU A 117 -39.45 -33.54 -22.36
CA LEU A 117 -38.30 -34.28 -22.84
C LEU A 117 -37.16 -34.34 -21.80
N ILE A 118 -36.94 -33.29 -21.01
CA ILE A 118 -35.91 -33.25 -19.95
C ILE A 118 -36.09 -34.40 -18.95
N LYS A 119 -37.35 -34.80 -18.67
CA LYS A 119 -37.66 -35.92 -17.76
C LYS A 119 -37.27 -37.29 -18.33
N VAL A 120 -37.10 -37.39 -19.65
CA VAL A 120 -36.79 -38.64 -20.36
C VAL A 120 -35.32 -38.67 -20.79
N ASP A 121 -34.85 -37.60 -21.41
CA ASP A 121 -33.48 -37.44 -21.92
C ASP A 121 -33.06 -35.96 -21.85
N SER A 122 -32.41 -35.59 -20.76
CA SER A 122 -31.98 -34.21 -20.50
C SER A 122 -30.98 -33.68 -21.52
N LYS A 123 -30.05 -34.52 -22.01
CA LYS A 123 -29.03 -34.10 -22.98
C LYS A 123 -29.67 -33.74 -24.32
N LYS A 124 -30.54 -34.63 -24.84
CA LYS A 124 -31.26 -34.38 -26.10
C LYS A 124 -32.21 -33.19 -25.98
N ALA A 125 -32.85 -33.02 -24.83
CA ALA A 125 -33.73 -31.89 -24.58
C ALA A 125 -32.97 -30.55 -24.63
N ILE A 126 -31.84 -30.45 -23.92
CA ILE A 126 -31.01 -29.24 -23.90
C ILE A 126 -30.49 -28.91 -25.31
N GLN A 127 -30.04 -29.93 -26.06
CA GLN A 127 -29.59 -29.73 -27.44
C GLN A 127 -30.72 -29.23 -28.35
N SER A 128 -31.89 -29.86 -28.30
CA SER A 128 -33.05 -29.46 -29.12
C SER A 128 -33.55 -28.05 -28.76
N PHE A 129 -33.47 -27.66 -27.50
CA PHE A 129 -33.79 -26.30 -27.06
C PHE A 129 -32.77 -25.29 -27.62
N ARG A 130 -31.47 -25.57 -27.51
CA ARG A 130 -30.41 -24.71 -28.05
C ARG A 130 -30.54 -24.47 -29.55
N GLU A 131 -30.74 -25.54 -30.33
CA GLU A 131 -30.94 -25.46 -31.78
C GLU A 131 -32.14 -24.56 -32.14
N PHE A 132 -33.26 -24.75 -31.45
CA PHE A 132 -34.46 -23.93 -31.64
C PHE A 132 -34.24 -22.46 -31.27
N VAL A 133 -33.58 -22.19 -30.15
CA VAL A 133 -33.32 -20.81 -29.71
C VAL A 133 -32.35 -20.11 -30.69
N PHE A 134 -31.34 -20.81 -31.19
CA PHE A 134 -30.44 -20.24 -32.20
C PHE A 134 -31.13 -19.99 -33.55
N ASP A 135 -32.06 -20.84 -33.99
CA ASP A 135 -32.94 -20.57 -35.14
C ASP A 135 -33.77 -19.30 -34.91
N MET A 136 -34.31 -19.11 -33.70
CA MET A 136 -35.04 -17.89 -33.37
C MET A 136 -34.16 -16.64 -33.44
N PHE A 137 -32.87 -16.74 -33.10
CA PHE A 137 -31.94 -15.59 -33.14
C PHE A 137 -31.66 -15.08 -34.55
N GLU A 138 -32.02 -15.82 -35.60
CA GLU A 138 -31.95 -15.33 -36.99
C GLU A 138 -33.01 -14.25 -37.28
N ASN A 139 -34.06 -14.16 -36.47
CA ASN A 139 -35.04 -13.09 -36.54
C ASN A 139 -34.60 -11.89 -35.69
N ASP A 140 -34.54 -10.70 -36.31
CA ASP A 140 -34.13 -9.45 -35.66
C ASP A 140 -34.87 -9.16 -34.34
N PHE A 141 -36.15 -9.50 -34.22
CA PHE A 141 -36.91 -9.23 -33.00
C PHE A 141 -36.49 -10.09 -31.79
N TYR A 142 -35.86 -11.24 -32.05
CA TYR A 142 -35.43 -12.18 -31.02
C TYR A 142 -33.90 -12.33 -30.99
N ASN A 143 -33.17 -11.47 -31.69
CA ASN A 143 -31.71 -11.47 -31.67
C ASN A 143 -31.21 -10.62 -30.49
N PRO A 144 -30.52 -11.21 -29.48
CA PRO A 144 -30.02 -10.46 -28.33
C PRO A 144 -29.01 -9.36 -28.70
N GLN A 145 -28.37 -9.44 -29.88
CA GLN A 145 -27.44 -8.42 -30.38
C GLN A 145 -28.11 -7.05 -30.56
N ASN A 146 -29.42 -7.02 -30.81
CA ASN A 146 -30.19 -5.78 -30.97
C ASN A 146 -30.43 -5.01 -29.66
N HIS A 147 -30.08 -5.63 -28.53
CA HIS A 147 -30.18 -5.02 -27.21
C HIS A 147 -28.81 -4.66 -26.62
N LEU A 148 -27.73 -4.83 -27.41
CA LEU A 148 -26.37 -4.59 -27.00
C LEU A 148 -25.95 -3.15 -27.28
N VAL A 149 -25.35 -2.50 -26.29
CA VAL A 149 -24.66 -1.22 -26.42
C VAL A 149 -23.15 -1.48 -26.45
N GLU A 150 -22.49 -1.02 -27.48
CA GLU A 150 -21.04 -1.04 -27.67
C GLU A 150 -20.45 0.31 -27.26
N ILE A 151 -19.38 0.28 -26.48
CA ILE A 151 -18.65 1.47 -26.06
C ILE A 151 -17.25 1.41 -26.65
N ASN A 152 -16.97 2.33 -27.58
CA ASN A 152 -15.67 2.43 -28.23
C ASN A 152 -14.75 3.32 -27.40
N ASN A 153 -13.67 2.73 -26.89
CA ASN A 153 -12.61 3.46 -26.20
C ASN A 153 -11.37 3.58 -27.11
N ALA A 154 -10.70 4.73 -27.08
CA ALA A 154 -9.50 4.97 -27.89
C ALA A 154 -8.30 4.11 -27.49
N THR A 155 -8.21 3.73 -26.22
CA THR A 155 -6.99 3.18 -25.61
C THR A 155 -7.15 1.77 -25.02
N SER A 156 -8.32 1.16 -25.16
CA SER A 156 -8.63 -0.13 -24.53
C SER A 156 -9.47 -1.03 -25.41
N GLU A 157 -9.59 -2.30 -25.03
CA GLU A 157 -10.54 -3.21 -25.64
C GLU A 157 -11.98 -2.70 -25.39
N THR A 158 -12.90 -3.10 -26.25
CA THR A 158 -14.28 -2.61 -26.22
C THR A 158 -15.06 -3.16 -25.04
N ILE A 159 -15.88 -2.31 -24.41
CA ILE A 159 -16.88 -2.72 -23.43
C ILE A 159 -18.23 -2.87 -24.13
N PHE A 160 -18.93 -3.97 -23.88
CA PHE A 160 -20.30 -4.18 -24.32
C PHE A 160 -21.24 -4.21 -23.11
N ILE A 161 -22.41 -3.60 -23.22
CA ILE A 161 -23.44 -3.60 -22.18
C ILE A 161 -24.74 -4.16 -22.75
N LEU A 162 -25.25 -5.22 -22.13
CA LEU A 162 -26.61 -5.70 -22.33
C LEU A 162 -27.50 -5.09 -21.25
N VAL A 163 -28.12 -3.96 -21.59
CA VAL A 163 -28.87 -3.14 -20.63
C VAL A 163 -30.18 -3.81 -20.22
N ALA A 164 -30.64 -3.59 -18.98
CA ALA A 164 -31.98 -4.01 -18.55
C ALA A 164 -33.07 -3.35 -19.41
N GLY A 165 -32.88 -2.07 -19.70
CA GLY A 165 -33.74 -1.18 -20.48
C GLY A 165 -33.63 0.26 -19.96
N SER A 166 -34.38 1.19 -20.53
CA SER A 166 -34.50 2.54 -19.96
C SER A 166 -35.80 2.70 -19.18
N PRO A 167 -35.77 3.14 -17.91
CA PRO A 167 -36.99 3.42 -17.15
C PRO A 167 -37.77 4.63 -17.70
N LYS A 168 -37.14 5.46 -18.55
CA LYS A 168 -37.80 6.57 -19.25
C LYS A 168 -38.53 6.12 -20.53
N ASN A 169 -38.27 4.91 -21.00
CA ASN A 169 -39.02 4.35 -22.13
C ASN A 169 -40.46 4.08 -21.69
N LYS A 170 -41.43 4.57 -22.49
CA LYS A 170 -42.86 4.49 -22.17
C LYS A 170 -43.40 3.09 -21.93
N HIS A 171 -42.74 2.04 -22.45
CA HIS A 171 -43.16 0.65 -22.31
C HIS A 171 -42.42 -0.10 -21.20
N PHE A 172 -41.33 0.45 -20.66
CA PHE A 172 -40.45 -0.28 -19.75
C PHE A 172 -41.18 -0.78 -18.50
N ASN A 173 -41.89 0.12 -17.80
CA ASN A 173 -42.56 -0.23 -16.54
C ASN A 173 -43.64 -1.31 -16.75
N ASP A 174 -44.41 -1.21 -17.83
CA ASP A 174 -45.45 -2.20 -18.16
C ASP A 174 -44.83 -3.59 -18.39
N PHE A 175 -43.70 -3.64 -19.11
CA PHE A 175 -42.99 -4.89 -19.39
C PHE A 175 -42.32 -5.46 -18.14
N ALA A 176 -41.66 -4.62 -17.34
CA ALA A 176 -41.01 -5.01 -16.11
C ALA A 176 -42.03 -5.58 -15.10
N LEU A 177 -43.21 -4.97 -14.97
CA LEU A 177 -44.28 -5.46 -14.10
C LEU A 177 -44.88 -6.79 -14.57
N LYS A 178 -44.94 -7.03 -15.89
CA LYS A 178 -45.40 -8.31 -16.46
C LYS A 178 -44.38 -9.44 -16.29
N PHE A 179 -43.10 -9.11 -16.12
CA PHE A 179 -42.04 -10.11 -16.08
C PHE A 179 -41.99 -10.82 -14.73
N ASN A 180 -42.18 -12.15 -14.73
CA ASN A 180 -42.05 -12.98 -13.55
C ASN A 180 -40.84 -13.92 -13.67
N TRP A 181 -39.82 -13.71 -12.83
CA TRP A 181 -38.60 -14.52 -12.82
C TRP A 181 -38.85 -16.01 -12.54
N GLN A 182 -39.82 -16.35 -11.67
CA GLN A 182 -40.09 -17.74 -11.32
C GLN A 182 -40.70 -18.51 -12.49
N SER A 183 -41.72 -17.95 -13.14
CA SER A 183 -42.31 -18.54 -14.36
C SER A 183 -41.30 -18.54 -15.50
N PHE A 184 -40.50 -17.47 -15.64
CA PHE A 184 -39.41 -17.43 -16.63
C PHE A 184 -38.47 -18.63 -16.51
N ILE A 185 -38.06 -18.98 -15.30
CA ILE A 185 -37.15 -20.11 -15.08
C ILE A 185 -37.86 -21.46 -15.22
N ASN A 186 -39.00 -21.62 -14.55
CA ASN A 186 -39.64 -22.93 -14.41
C ASN A 186 -40.46 -23.34 -15.63
N GLU A 187 -41.13 -22.39 -16.27
CA GLU A 187 -42.05 -22.65 -17.38
C GLU A 187 -41.41 -22.35 -18.74
N PHE A 188 -40.54 -21.33 -18.77
CA PHE A 188 -39.92 -20.82 -20.01
C PHE A 188 -38.43 -21.13 -20.12
N LEU A 189 -37.90 -22.06 -19.31
CA LEU A 189 -36.52 -22.54 -19.41
C LEU A 189 -35.46 -21.42 -19.36
N GLY A 190 -35.74 -20.36 -18.60
CA GLY A 190 -34.98 -19.11 -18.62
C GLY A 190 -33.48 -19.25 -18.39
N LEU A 191 -33.04 -20.21 -17.55
CA LEU A 191 -31.61 -20.50 -17.34
C LEU A 191 -30.92 -20.92 -18.64
N TYR A 192 -31.55 -21.84 -19.38
CA TYR A 192 -31.03 -22.32 -20.66
C TYR A 192 -31.10 -21.23 -21.72
N LEU A 193 -32.13 -20.37 -21.68
CA LEU A 193 -32.21 -19.21 -22.58
C LEU A 193 -31.07 -18.23 -22.34
N ILE A 194 -30.78 -17.88 -21.09
CA ILE A 194 -29.67 -16.99 -20.74
C ILE A 194 -28.33 -17.59 -21.19
N ASP A 195 -28.11 -18.90 -20.98
CA ASP A 195 -26.93 -19.60 -21.49
C ASP A 195 -26.81 -19.49 -23.03
N CYS A 196 -27.91 -19.66 -23.78
CA CYS A 196 -27.94 -19.44 -25.23
C CYS A 196 -27.61 -17.98 -25.62
N VAL A 197 -28.16 -17.01 -24.89
CA VAL A 197 -27.92 -15.57 -25.12
C VAL A 197 -26.44 -15.25 -24.92
N LEU A 198 -25.86 -15.67 -23.79
CA LEU A 198 -24.44 -15.51 -23.48
C LEU A 198 -23.56 -16.10 -24.58
N PHE A 199 -23.86 -17.34 -24.98
CA PHE A 199 -23.13 -18.04 -26.03
C PHE A 199 -23.19 -17.28 -27.36
N ASN A 200 -24.38 -16.86 -27.79
CA ASN A 200 -24.54 -16.13 -29.05
C ASN A 200 -23.83 -14.77 -29.02
N LEU A 201 -23.95 -14.01 -27.92
CA LEU A 201 -23.28 -12.72 -27.78
C LEU A 201 -21.76 -12.85 -27.85
N VAL A 202 -21.18 -13.80 -27.13
CA VAL A 202 -19.73 -14.06 -27.18
C VAL A 202 -19.31 -14.47 -28.59
N LYS A 203 -20.05 -15.35 -29.26
CA LYS A 203 -19.77 -15.76 -30.64
C LYS A 203 -19.79 -14.56 -31.60
N TYR A 204 -20.81 -13.70 -31.49
CA TYR A 204 -20.93 -12.48 -32.27
C TYR A 204 -19.76 -11.52 -32.03
N ILE A 205 -19.43 -11.25 -30.77
CA ILE A 205 -18.35 -10.33 -30.38
C ILE A 205 -17.01 -10.84 -30.92
N LYS A 206 -16.71 -12.14 -30.76
CA LYS A 206 -15.48 -12.74 -31.30
C LYS A 206 -15.39 -12.61 -32.81
N ALA A 207 -16.48 -12.91 -33.53
CA ALA A 207 -16.52 -12.77 -34.97
C ALA A 207 -16.32 -11.30 -35.41
N LYS A 208 -17.03 -10.37 -34.78
CA LYS A 208 -16.96 -8.93 -35.07
C LYS A 208 -15.59 -8.32 -34.81
N ARG A 209 -14.91 -8.76 -33.74
CA ARG A 209 -13.58 -8.26 -33.34
C ARG A 209 -12.42 -9.09 -33.86
N GLN A 210 -12.69 -10.17 -34.58
CA GLN A 210 -11.67 -11.11 -35.06
C GLN A 210 -10.80 -11.69 -33.92
N ILE A 211 -11.41 -11.88 -32.74
CA ILE A 211 -10.72 -12.41 -31.55
C ILE A 211 -10.88 -13.92 -31.53
N GLN A 212 -9.81 -14.65 -31.83
CA GLN A 212 -9.84 -16.12 -31.84
C GLN A 212 -9.51 -16.72 -30.46
N ASN A 213 -8.51 -16.17 -29.77
CA ASN A 213 -7.89 -16.88 -28.63
C ASN A 213 -7.99 -16.16 -27.27
N LYS A 214 -8.41 -14.89 -27.22
CA LYS A 214 -8.57 -14.19 -25.93
C LYS A 214 -9.90 -14.55 -25.25
N PRO A 215 -9.92 -14.76 -23.92
CA PRO A 215 -11.13 -15.05 -23.18
C PRO A 215 -11.95 -13.77 -22.94
N ILE A 216 -13.26 -13.81 -23.21
CA ILE A 216 -14.18 -12.70 -22.94
C ILE A 216 -14.59 -12.73 -21.47
N ARG A 217 -14.54 -11.59 -20.79
CA ARG A 217 -15.00 -11.45 -19.40
C ARG A 217 -16.44 -10.98 -19.38
N VAL A 218 -17.32 -11.75 -18.75
CA VAL A 218 -18.74 -11.43 -18.62
C VAL A 218 -19.02 -11.09 -17.16
N PHE A 219 -19.63 -9.94 -16.92
CA PHE A 219 -19.96 -9.43 -15.60
C PHE A 219 -21.48 -9.39 -15.47
N LEU A 220 -22.01 -10.10 -14.47
CA LEU A 220 -23.44 -10.15 -14.22
C LEU A 220 -23.77 -9.23 -13.05
N ASP A 221 -24.48 -8.13 -13.35
CA ASP A 221 -25.13 -7.32 -12.33
C ASP A 221 -26.43 -8.01 -11.89
N GLN A 222 -26.77 -7.92 -10.61
CA GLN A 222 -27.93 -8.62 -10.05
C GLN A 222 -28.89 -7.67 -9.36
N GLN A 223 -30.14 -8.08 -9.19
CA GLN A 223 -31.03 -7.40 -8.25
C GLN A 223 -30.54 -7.58 -6.80
N ALA A 224 -30.75 -6.56 -5.96
CA ALA A 224 -30.47 -6.58 -4.52
C ALA A 224 -30.96 -7.86 -3.80
N GLY A 225 -30.20 -8.35 -2.82
CA GLY A 225 -30.62 -9.42 -1.90
C GLY A 225 -30.62 -10.84 -2.47
N ILE A 226 -31.34 -11.75 -1.80
CA ILE A 226 -31.57 -13.13 -2.24
C ILE A 226 -32.77 -13.15 -3.20
N SER A 227 -32.55 -12.65 -4.41
CA SER A 227 -33.54 -12.65 -5.49
C SER A 227 -33.35 -13.83 -6.45
N ILE A 228 -34.37 -14.14 -7.26
CA ILE A 228 -34.25 -15.13 -8.34
C ILE A 228 -33.18 -14.73 -9.37
N PRO A 229 -33.09 -13.48 -9.87
CA PRO A 229 -31.97 -13.07 -10.72
C PRO A 229 -30.61 -13.23 -10.05
N ALA A 230 -30.50 -13.00 -8.73
CA ALA A 230 -29.28 -13.34 -8.01
C ALA A 230 -29.01 -14.86 -8.06
N ALA A 231 -30.02 -15.72 -7.82
CA ALA A 231 -29.92 -17.19 -7.95
C ALA A 231 -29.36 -17.61 -9.33
N ILE A 232 -29.86 -16.97 -10.39
CA ILE A 232 -29.47 -17.20 -11.78
C ILE A 232 -28.01 -16.82 -12.00
N ASN A 233 -27.62 -15.60 -11.63
CA ASN A 233 -26.24 -15.12 -11.81
C ASN A 233 -25.23 -16.05 -11.15
N ARG A 234 -25.60 -16.59 -9.98
CA ARG A 234 -24.76 -17.55 -9.27
C ARG A 234 -24.66 -18.88 -10.00
N SER A 235 -25.75 -19.38 -10.57
CA SER A 235 -25.71 -20.65 -11.31
C SER A 235 -24.86 -20.61 -12.59
N LEU A 236 -24.62 -19.40 -13.11
CA LEU A 236 -23.89 -19.18 -14.36
C LEU A 236 -22.43 -18.73 -14.16
N ALA A 237 -22.07 -18.20 -12.98
CA ALA A 237 -20.75 -17.60 -12.78
C ALA A 237 -19.66 -18.62 -12.45
N ASP A 238 -18.44 -18.34 -12.93
CA ASP A 238 -17.23 -19.07 -12.60
C ASP A 238 -16.57 -18.55 -11.31
N ALA A 239 -16.85 -17.29 -10.92
CA ALA A 239 -16.42 -16.67 -9.67
C ALA A 239 -17.53 -15.80 -9.06
N HIS A 240 -17.63 -15.81 -7.72
CA HIS A 240 -18.62 -15.05 -6.97
C HIS A 240 -17.97 -13.96 -6.12
N ILE A 241 -18.45 -12.73 -6.27
CA ILE A 241 -17.95 -11.56 -5.57
C ILE A 241 -19.10 -10.97 -4.76
N LEU A 242 -19.05 -11.14 -3.45
CA LEU A 242 -19.98 -10.56 -2.49
C LEU A 242 -19.49 -9.15 -2.11
N VAL A 243 -20.36 -8.15 -2.22
CA VAL A 243 -20.08 -6.75 -1.92
C VAL A 243 -21.02 -6.30 -0.80
N GLY A 244 -20.48 -5.96 0.37
CA GLY A 244 -21.27 -5.56 1.52
C GLY A 244 -20.46 -4.83 2.59
N GLY A 245 -21.14 -4.04 3.43
CA GLY A 245 -20.55 -3.55 4.69
C GLY A 245 -20.76 -4.54 5.84
N PHE A 246 -20.29 -4.23 7.04
CA PHE A 246 -20.52 -5.01 8.28
C PHE A 246 -21.59 -4.42 9.20
N ASN A 247 -22.60 -3.73 8.66
CA ASN A 247 -23.80 -3.43 9.46
C ASN A 247 -24.60 -4.72 9.69
N GLU A 248 -25.43 -4.78 10.75
CA GLU A 248 -26.17 -6.00 11.12
C GLU A 248 -26.98 -6.59 9.96
N GLN A 249 -27.61 -5.75 9.14
CA GLN A 249 -28.39 -6.20 7.98
C GLN A 249 -27.51 -6.92 6.94
N ASN A 250 -26.33 -6.37 6.63
CA ASN A 250 -25.39 -7.00 5.74
C ASN A 250 -24.75 -8.24 6.37
N LYS A 251 -24.48 -8.25 7.68
CA LYS A 251 -23.97 -9.43 8.40
C LYS A 251 -24.95 -10.60 8.24
N ILE A 252 -26.21 -10.41 8.62
CA ILE A 252 -27.26 -11.43 8.49
C ILE A 252 -27.43 -11.85 7.03
N GLY A 253 -27.42 -10.88 6.10
CA GLY A 253 -27.55 -11.16 4.67
C GLY A 253 -26.36 -11.97 4.10
N LEU A 254 -25.13 -11.62 4.47
CA LEU A 254 -23.93 -12.36 4.04
C LEU A 254 -23.87 -13.75 4.71
N GLU A 255 -24.25 -13.89 5.98
CA GLU A 255 -24.39 -15.19 6.64
C GLU A 255 -25.41 -16.06 5.92
N ALA A 256 -26.59 -15.52 5.63
CA ALA A 256 -27.68 -16.23 4.96
C ALA A 256 -27.25 -16.66 3.55
N LEU A 257 -26.58 -15.76 2.83
CA LEU A 257 -25.93 -16.08 1.57
C LEU A 257 -24.99 -17.28 1.79
N VAL A 258 -23.90 -17.13 2.55
CA VAL A 258 -22.87 -18.18 2.67
C VAL A 258 -23.43 -19.52 3.18
N LYS A 259 -24.30 -19.50 4.21
CA LYS A 259 -24.94 -20.72 4.76
C LYS A 259 -25.82 -21.42 3.73
N SER A 260 -26.65 -20.67 2.99
CA SER A 260 -27.52 -21.26 1.95
C SER A 260 -26.71 -21.80 0.77
N TYR A 261 -25.65 -21.10 0.36
CA TYR A 261 -24.79 -21.51 -0.75
C TYR A 261 -24.00 -22.79 -0.50
N TYR A 262 -23.39 -22.92 0.68
CA TYR A 262 -22.52 -24.07 0.96
C TYR A 262 -23.30 -25.40 0.94
N SER A 263 -24.56 -25.37 1.36
CA SER A 263 -25.42 -26.56 1.34
C SER A 263 -25.77 -27.06 -0.08
N VAL A 264 -25.63 -26.23 -1.12
CA VAL A 264 -26.06 -26.55 -2.49
C VAL A 264 -24.89 -26.62 -3.48
N TYR A 265 -23.78 -25.92 -3.25
CA TYR A 265 -22.72 -25.70 -4.24
C TYR A 265 -21.29 -25.95 -3.72
N THR A 266 -21.06 -27.05 -3.01
CA THR A 266 -19.77 -27.42 -2.39
C THR A 266 -18.58 -27.45 -3.36
N GLU A 267 -18.81 -27.55 -4.68
CA GLU A 267 -17.77 -27.71 -5.70
C GLU A 267 -17.40 -26.43 -6.48
N MET A 268 -18.15 -25.32 -6.34
CA MET A 268 -17.93 -24.09 -7.13
C MET A 268 -16.88 -23.14 -6.50
N GLN A 269 -16.03 -22.54 -7.36
CA GLN A 269 -14.82 -21.73 -7.07
C GLN A 269 -15.15 -20.21 -6.91
N PRO A 270 -14.16 -19.33 -6.63
CA PRO A 270 -13.91 -18.59 -5.38
C PRO A 270 -14.99 -17.57 -4.90
N TRP A 271 -14.85 -17.11 -3.65
CA TRP A 271 -15.77 -16.23 -2.90
C TRP A 271 -15.09 -14.93 -2.45
N ILE A 272 -15.33 -13.79 -3.08
CA ILE A 272 -14.63 -12.57 -2.67
C ILE A 272 -15.56 -11.66 -1.89
N VAL A 273 -15.25 -11.34 -0.63
CA VAL A 273 -16.06 -10.46 0.22
C VAL A 273 -15.45 -9.06 0.25
N LEU A 274 -16.07 -8.13 -0.44
CA LEU A 274 -15.65 -6.72 -0.48
C LEU A 274 -16.33 -5.95 0.64
N ASN A 275 -15.55 -5.37 1.54
CA ASN A 275 -16.01 -4.52 2.64
C ASN A 275 -16.17 -3.05 2.18
N GLN A 276 -17.35 -2.47 2.41
CA GLN A 276 -17.71 -1.11 1.97
C GLN A 276 -17.47 0.03 2.98
N TYR A 277 -16.71 -0.13 4.06
CA TYR A 277 -16.56 0.98 5.03
C TYR A 277 -15.57 2.07 4.63
N ASN A 278 -15.97 3.33 4.86
CA ASN A 278 -15.15 4.54 4.81
C ASN A 278 -14.13 4.59 5.98
N LEU A 279 -13.21 3.63 6.06
CA LEU A 279 -12.22 3.64 7.15
C LEU A 279 -11.06 4.58 6.85
N ARG A 280 -10.74 4.83 5.58
CA ARG A 280 -9.53 5.57 5.20
C ARG A 280 -9.69 7.10 5.15
N ASP A 281 -10.88 7.65 4.85
CA ASP A 281 -11.02 9.11 4.69
C ASP A 281 -10.98 9.86 6.03
N LYS A 282 -11.31 9.19 7.15
CA LYS A 282 -11.31 9.80 8.49
C LYS A 282 -9.96 9.76 9.22
N ILE A 283 -9.09 8.79 8.88
CA ILE A 283 -7.76 8.62 9.53
C ILE A 283 -6.85 9.84 9.29
N PHE A 284 -7.15 10.67 8.30
CA PHE A 284 -6.35 11.86 7.99
C PHE A 284 -6.72 13.13 8.82
N GLN A 285 -7.74 13.08 9.68
CA GLN A 285 -8.10 14.19 10.58
C GLN A 285 -7.66 13.92 12.02
N PHE A 286 -6.36 13.80 12.25
CA PHE A 286 -5.81 13.96 13.60
C PHE A 286 -6.05 15.41 14.04
N SER A 287 -6.92 15.67 15.00
CA SER A 287 -6.96 16.97 15.68
C SER A 287 -7.12 16.70 17.16
N ILE A 288 -6.33 17.37 17.99
CA ILE A 288 -6.36 17.25 19.45
C ILE A 288 -7.76 17.56 20.02
N ASN A 289 -8.60 18.30 19.28
CA ASN A 289 -9.97 18.62 19.67
C ASN A 289 -10.97 17.48 19.40
N ASN A 290 -10.61 16.45 18.65
CA ASN A 290 -11.38 15.21 18.55
C ASN A 290 -10.73 14.20 19.49
N THR A 291 -11.28 14.07 20.69
CA THR A 291 -10.94 13.03 21.68
C THR A 291 -11.09 11.61 21.15
N LEU A 292 -11.80 11.44 20.03
CA LEU A 292 -11.93 10.15 19.37
C LEU A 292 -10.61 9.78 18.70
N ASN A 293 -9.87 8.92 19.38
CA ASN A 293 -8.81 8.10 18.78
C ASN A 293 -9.33 7.56 17.41
N PRO A 294 -8.52 7.48 16.34
CA PRO A 294 -8.93 6.70 15.16
C PRO A 294 -9.47 5.30 15.54
N HIS A 295 -9.03 4.73 16.66
CA HIS A 295 -9.58 3.52 17.30
C HIS A 295 -10.96 3.66 17.97
N GLU A 296 -11.44 4.85 18.32
CA GLU A 296 -12.77 5.09 18.91
C GLU A 296 -13.84 5.40 17.85
N ASN A 297 -13.43 5.80 16.64
CA ASN A 297 -14.30 5.81 15.46
C ASN A 297 -14.45 4.42 14.83
N PHE A 298 -13.59 3.48 15.21
CA PHE A 298 -13.88 2.06 15.19
C PHE A 298 -14.73 1.76 16.42
N SER A 299 -15.91 1.15 16.30
CA SER A 299 -16.30 0.35 17.46
C SER A 299 -15.36 -0.86 17.43
N GLN A 300 -14.50 -1.01 18.44
CA GLN A 300 -13.69 -2.23 18.64
C GLN A 300 -14.58 -3.49 18.55
N LEU A 301 -15.87 -3.33 18.86
CA LEU A 301 -16.96 -4.27 18.64
C LEU A 301 -17.16 -4.63 17.16
N ASP A 302 -17.25 -3.68 16.23
CA ASP A 302 -17.40 -3.95 14.78
C ASP A 302 -16.24 -4.79 14.24
N GLU A 303 -15.04 -4.58 14.76
CA GLU A 303 -13.86 -5.35 14.35
C GLU A 303 -13.81 -6.74 14.98
N ILE A 304 -14.12 -6.85 16.28
CA ILE A 304 -14.30 -8.15 16.93
C ILE A 304 -15.37 -8.95 16.17
N GLU A 305 -16.45 -8.30 15.75
CA GLU A 305 -17.49 -8.91 14.95
C GLU A 305 -17.03 -9.23 13.53
N ARG A 306 -16.23 -8.37 12.87
CA ARG A 306 -15.62 -8.67 11.58
C ARG A 306 -14.77 -9.93 11.68
N VAL A 307 -13.78 -9.96 12.59
CA VAL A 307 -12.86 -11.09 12.78
C VAL A 307 -13.64 -12.36 13.11
N LYS A 308 -14.56 -12.31 14.07
CA LYS A 308 -15.46 -13.43 14.38
C LYS A 308 -16.23 -13.89 13.15
N TYR A 309 -16.70 -12.96 12.33
CA TYR A 309 -17.43 -13.27 11.11
C TYR A 309 -16.52 -13.92 10.05
N VAL A 310 -15.30 -13.42 9.82
CA VAL A 310 -14.30 -14.07 8.96
C VAL A 310 -14.00 -15.47 9.46
N GLU A 311 -13.74 -15.61 10.76
CA GLU A 311 -13.50 -16.89 11.40
C GLU A 311 -14.71 -17.82 11.25
N VAL A 312 -15.95 -17.34 11.39
CA VAL A 312 -17.16 -18.14 11.15
C VAL A 312 -17.25 -18.57 9.67
N LEU A 313 -16.86 -17.71 8.74
CA LEU A 313 -16.82 -18.04 7.32
C LEU A 313 -15.75 -19.09 6.99
N VAL A 314 -14.56 -18.97 7.60
CA VAL A 314 -13.38 -19.80 7.36
C VAL A 314 -13.43 -21.12 8.17
N ASN A 315 -13.70 -21.07 9.47
CA ASN A 315 -13.69 -22.23 10.38
C ASN A 315 -14.81 -23.22 10.08
N ASN A 316 -15.98 -22.76 9.63
CA ASN A 316 -17.04 -23.67 9.21
C ASN A 316 -16.69 -24.41 7.92
N ASN A 317 -15.65 -23.98 7.18
CA ASN A 317 -15.32 -24.49 5.87
C ASN A 317 -13.81 -24.36 5.60
N LYS A 318 -12.96 -25.22 6.18
CA LYS A 318 -11.48 -25.16 6.01
C LYS A 318 -11.00 -25.09 4.55
N ASN A 319 -11.81 -25.54 3.59
CA ASN A 319 -11.53 -25.44 2.15
C ASN A 319 -11.72 -24.01 1.55
N LEU A 320 -12.29 -23.06 2.32
CA LEU A 320 -12.57 -21.68 1.90
C LEU A 320 -11.51 -20.66 2.33
N GLU A 321 -10.55 -21.04 3.18
CA GLU A 321 -9.51 -20.13 3.68
C GLU A 321 -8.74 -19.44 2.53
N ASN A 322 -8.51 -20.17 1.44
CA ASN A 322 -7.86 -19.66 0.22
C ASN A 322 -8.83 -19.11 -0.83
N ARG A 323 -10.14 -19.11 -0.54
CA ARG A 323 -11.20 -18.69 -1.48
C ARG A 323 -11.92 -17.43 -1.02
N ILE A 324 -11.81 -17.07 0.27
CA ILE A 324 -12.40 -15.87 0.86
C ILE A 324 -11.36 -14.76 0.94
N PHE A 325 -11.55 -13.75 0.11
CA PHE A 325 -10.70 -12.56 0.09
C PHE A 325 -11.49 -11.40 0.66
N ILE A 326 -10.98 -10.79 1.73
CA ILE A 326 -11.58 -9.60 2.32
C ILE A 326 -10.75 -8.40 1.90
N THR A 327 -11.40 -7.44 1.25
CA THR A 327 -10.74 -6.19 0.87
C THR A 327 -11.60 -4.99 1.22
N GLU A 328 -10.96 -3.94 1.72
CA GLU A 328 -11.62 -2.72 2.21
C GLU A 328 -11.36 -1.57 1.22
N PHE A 329 -12.42 -0.85 0.86
CA PHE A 329 -12.36 0.27 -0.07
C PHE A 329 -12.34 1.62 0.65
N ILE A 330 -11.83 2.63 -0.03
CA ILE A 330 -12.06 4.03 0.35
C ILE A 330 -13.46 4.41 -0.15
N GLU A 331 -14.31 5.10 0.63
CA GLU A 331 -15.73 5.41 0.25
C GLU A 331 -15.84 6.07 -1.10
N ASN A 332 -14.83 6.88 -1.42
CA ASN A 332 -14.54 7.33 -2.75
C ASN A 332 -14.81 6.19 -3.76
N ALA A 333 -13.99 5.14 -3.83
CA ALA A 333 -14.08 4.05 -4.82
C ALA A 333 -15.45 3.38 -5.06
N ILE A 334 -16.32 3.37 -4.05
CA ILE A 334 -17.62 2.66 -4.09
C ILE A 334 -18.77 3.63 -4.38
N GLN A 335 -18.67 4.89 -3.96
CA GLN A 335 -19.81 5.81 -3.95
C GLN A 335 -19.71 7.00 -4.90
N LYS A 336 -18.52 7.42 -5.37
CA LYS A 336 -18.47 8.48 -6.40
C LYS A 336 -18.50 7.89 -7.81
N GLU A 337 -19.21 8.57 -8.69
CA GLU A 337 -19.40 8.17 -10.10
C GLU A 337 -18.10 8.28 -10.94
N HIS A 338 -16.99 8.78 -10.36
CA HIS A 338 -15.77 9.10 -11.09
C HIS A 338 -14.49 8.72 -10.31
N PHE A 339 -13.81 7.65 -10.71
CA PHE A 339 -12.47 7.31 -10.20
C PHE A 339 -11.56 6.88 -11.32
N TYR A 340 -10.76 7.79 -11.87
CA TYR A 340 -9.69 7.34 -12.75
C TYR A 340 -8.51 8.32 -12.78
N GLU A 341 -7.90 8.55 -11.62
CA GLU A 341 -6.48 8.88 -11.62
C GLU A 341 -5.71 7.58 -11.43
N LYS A 342 -4.77 7.27 -12.33
CA LYS A 342 -3.99 6.02 -12.36
C LYS A 342 -3.24 5.71 -11.05
N ASP A 343 -3.06 6.69 -10.18
CA ASP A 343 -2.34 6.58 -8.91
C ASP A 343 -3.26 6.39 -7.68
N ASN A 344 -4.56 6.12 -7.89
CA ASN A 344 -5.49 5.96 -6.78
C ASN A 344 -5.29 4.60 -6.09
N VAL A 345 -5.12 4.60 -4.76
CA VAL A 345 -5.03 3.41 -3.91
C VAL A 345 -6.19 2.41 -4.17
N SER A 346 -7.35 2.92 -4.57
CA SER A 346 -8.52 2.12 -4.93
C SER A 346 -8.30 1.24 -6.16
N ILE A 347 -7.51 1.72 -7.13
CA ILE A 347 -7.13 0.92 -8.31
C ILE A 347 -6.27 -0.26 -7.87
N ASN A 348 -5.30 -0.05 -6.98
CA ASN A 348 -4.45 -1.15 -6.48
C ASN A 348 -5.27 -2.23 -5.79
N VAL A 349 -6.29 -1.83 -5.01
CA VAL A 349 -7.22 -2.76 -4.37
C VAL A 349 -8.01 -3.57 -5.40
N LEU A 350 -8.54 -2.92 -6.44
CA LEU A 350 -9.27 -3.60 -7.52
C LEU A 350 -8.38 -4.47 -8.40
N SER A 351 -7.15 -4.05 -8.68
CA SER A 351 -6.17 -4.84 -9.42
C SER A 351 -5.85 -6.12 -8.66
N ARG A 352 -5.64 -6.05 -7.34
CA ARG A 352 -5.45 -7.24 -6.49
C ARG A 352 -6.64 -8.18 -6.52
N LEU A 353 -7.86 -7.63 -6.42
CA LEU A 353 -9.09 -8.40 -6.57
C LEU A 353 -9.11 -9.16 -7.90
N ILE A 354 -8.82 -8.48 -9.01
CA ILE A 354 -8.78 -9.08 -10.34
C ILE A 354 -7.70 -10.17 -10.42
N THR A 355 -6.48 -9.88 -9.96
CA THR A 355 -5.39 -10.87 -9.96
C THR A 355 -5.80 -12.13 -9.20
N GLN A 356 -6.41 -12.01 -8.03
CA GLN A 356 -6.85 -13.16 -7.22
C GLN A 356 -7.94 -13.98 -7.92
N ILE A 357 -8.88 -13.31 -8.60
CA ILE A 357 -9.91 -13.99 -9.41
C ILE A 357 -9.24 -14.78 -10.53
N GLU A 358 -8.33 -14.14 -11.27
CA GLU A 358 -7.64 -14.78 -12.39
C GLU A 358 -6.74 -15.94 -11.94
N GLU A 359 -6.00 -15.76 -10.85
CA GLU A 359 -5.16 -16.80 -10.26
C GLU A 359 -6.00 -18.02 -9.83
N SER A 360 -7.23 -17.81 -9.34
CA SER A 360 -8.13 -18.91 -8.99
C SER A 360 -8.53 -19.80 -10.17
N PHE A 361 -8.39 -19.30 -11.40
CA PHE A 361 -8.63 -20.07 -12.62
C PHE A 361 -7.40 -20.81 -13.13
N LEU A 362 -6.22 -20.54 -12.56
CA LEU A 362 -4.98 -21.18 -12.95
C LEU A 362 -4.72 -22.43 -12.07
N PRO A 363 -4.16 -23.51 -12.63
CA PRO A 363 -3.71 -24.64 -11.83
C PRO A 363 -2.59 -24.16 -10.88
N LYS A 364 -2.73 -24.45 -9.59
CA LYS A 364 -1.68 -24.13 -8.61
C LYS A 364 -0.40 -24.88 -8.97
N GLN A 365 0.63 -24.13 -9.33
CA GLN A 365 1.98 -24.67 -9.44
C GLN A 365 2.68 -24.44 -8.11
N GLU A 366 2.98 -25.51 -7.37
CA GLU A 366 3.88 -25.41 -6.22
C GLU A 366 5.31 -25.24 -6.73
N VAL A 367 5.74 -23.98 -6.83
CA VAL A 367 7.13 -23.66 -7.12
C VAL A 367 7.90 -23.74 -5.80
N SER A 368 8.30 -24.95 -5.41
CA SER A 368 9.27 -25.13 -4.32
C SER A 368 10.67 -24.86 -4.87
N ILE A 369 11.10 -23.60 -4.87
CA ILE A 369 12.51 -23.29 -5.12
C ILE A 369 13.27 -23.61 -3.84
N GLN A 370 14.02 -24.71 -3.87
CA GLN A 370 15.06 -24.98 -2.89
C GLN A 370 16.22 -24.03 -3.18
N PHE A 371 16.52 -23.14 -2.24
CA PHE A 371 17.81 -22.48 -2.23
C PHE A 371 18.89 -23.57 -2.23
N SER A 372 19.94 -23.40 -3.03
CA SER A 372 21.10 -24.29 -2.97
C SER A 372 21.64 -24.31 -1.54
N ASN A 373 22.30 -25.41 -1.13
CA ASN A 373 22.93 -25.54 0.17
C ASN A 373 24.10 -24.54 0.30
N LEU A 374 23.79 -23.28 0.61
CA LEU A 374 24.78 -22.28 0.98
C LEU A 374 25.32 -22.64 2.35
N GLU A 375 26.65 -22.67 2.48
CA GLU A 375 27.31 -22.99 3.74
C GLU A 375 27.10 -21.86 4.76
N LYS A 376 27.24 -20.61 4.33
CA LYS A 376 27.10 -19.41 5.18
C LYS A 376 26.59 -18.21 4.39
N ILE A 377 25.95 -17.28 5.09
CA ILE A 377 25.62 -15.93 4.61
C ILE A 377 26.09 -14.93 5.68
N ILE A 378 26.79 -13.89 5.24
CA ILE A 378 27.27 -12.81 6.11
C ILE A 378 26.54 -11.49 5.75
N PHE A 379 25.84 -10.91 6.72
CA PHE A 379 25.06 -9.69 6.56
C PHE A 379 25.57 -8.58 7.47
N LEU A 380 25.80 -7.38 6.93
CA LEU A 380 26.10 -6.16 7.70
C LEU A 380 24.87 -5.25 7.74
N GLY A 381 24.53 -4.72 8.91
CA GLY A 381 23.56 -3.65 9.00
C GLY A 381 23.61 -2.82 10.27
N GLU A 382 22.70 -1.85 10.36
CA GLU A 382 22.70 -0.87 11.44
C GLU A 382 22.35 -1.50 12.79
N LYS A 383 23.13 -1.14 13.81
CA LYS A 383 22.82 -1.44 15.20
C LYS A 383 21.74 -0.47 15.67
N ILE A 384 20.59 -1.03 16.03
CA ILE A 384 19.58 -0.38 16.86
C ILE A 384 19.33 -1.31 18.04
N GLU A 385 19.64 -0.86 19.25
CA GLU A 385 19.55 -1.66 20.47
C GLU A 385 18.44 -1.15 21.40
N PHE A 386 17.56 -2.08 21.81
CA PHE A 386 16.52 -1.83 22.78
C PHE A 386 16.45 -2.97 23.81
N ASN A 387 16.56 -2.64 25.10
CA ASN A 387 16.50 -3.61 26.20
C ASN A 387 17.46 -4.81 26.03
N ASN A 388 18.72 -4.54 25.62
CA ASN A 388 19.74 -5.57 25.34
C ASN A 388 19.36 -6.54 24.19
N THR A 389 18.45 -6.13 23.32
CA THR A 389 18.06 -6.87 22.12
C THR A 389 18.16 -5.96 20.90
N TYR A 390 18.39 -6.54 19.72
CA TYR A 390 18.42 -5.78 18.48
C TYR A 390 17.00 -5.54 17.97
N SER A 391 16.74 -4.34 17.44
CA SER A 391 15.44 -3.94 16.86
C SER A 391 15.59 -3.46 15.41
N GLY A 392 14.48 -3.05 14.82
CA GLY A 392 14.45 -2.40 13.51
C GLY A 392 14.78 -3.31 12.33
N PRO A 393 15.17 -2.70 11.19
CA PRO A 393 15.47 -3.37 9.91
C PRO A 393 16.52 -4.47 10.03
N PHE A 394 17.60 -4.23 10.77
CA PHE A 394 18.70 -5.20 10.91
C PHE A 394 18.23 -6.54 11.50
N ASN A 395 17.54 -6.49 12.66
CA ASN A 395 17.04 -7.70 13.30
C ASN A 395 15.98 -8.40 12.42
N ALA A 396 15.17 -7.61 11.71
CA ALA A 396 14.16 -8.14 10.82
C ALA A 396 14.76 -8.89 9.61
N ILE A 397 15.81 -8.35 8.98
CA ILE A 397 16.56 -9.05 7.93
C ILE A 397 17.25 -10.29 8.47
N TYR A 398 17.90 -10.23 9.65
CA TYR A 398 18.51 -11.41 10.27
C TYR A 398 17.50 -12.56 10.43
N LYS A 399 16.31 -12.28 10.99
CA LYS A 399 15.27 -13.29 11.18
C LYS A 399 14.70 -13.81 9.85
N LEU A 400 14.58 -12.96 8.84
CA LEU A 400 14.22 -13.40 7.49
C LEU A 400 15.27 -14.33 6.90
N LEU A 401 16.56 -14.01 7.01
CA LEU A 401 17.63 -14.87 6.53
C LEU A 401 17.62 -16.23 7.24
N VAL A 402 17.46 -16.25 8.57
CA VAL A 402 17.39 -17.49 9.36
C VAL A 402 16.18 -18.36 8.97
N SER A 403 15.01 -17.76 8.78
CA SER A 403 13.79 -18.51 8.42
C SER A 403 13.85 -19.09 7.00
N HIS A 404 14.49 -18.38 6.06
CA HIS A 404 14.52 -18.77 4.65
C HIS A 404 15.69 -19.66 4.26
N PHE A 405 16.80 -19.56 4.99
CA PHE A 405 17.99 -20.35 4.77
C PHE A 405 18.26 -21.23 5.98
N SER A 406 17.30 -22.12 6.30
CA SER A 406 17.30 -22.95 7.50
C SER A 406 18.51 -23.89 7.62
N ASN A 407 19.15 -24.23 6.50
CA ASN A 407 20.35 -25.08 6.44
C ASN A 407 21.65 -24.28 6.24
N THR A 408 21.61 -22.95 6.34
CA THR A 408 22.75 -22.07 6.10
C THR A 408 23.16 -21.35 7.36
N LYS A 409 24.47 -21.21 7.57
CA LYS A 409 25.03 -20.48 8.70
C LYS A 409 24.86 -18.98 8.52
N ILE A 410 23.88 -18.37 9.21
CA ILE A 410 23.66 -16.92 9.16
C ILE A 410 24.50 -16.19 10.20
N ILE A 411 25.41 -15.32 9.75
CA ILE A 411 26.24 -14.43 10.57
C ILE A 411 25.81 -12.99 10.29
N SER A 412 25.33 -12.27 11.29
CA SER A 412 24.92 -10.89 11.14
C SER A 412 25.76 -9.97 12.00
N ILE A 413 26.32 -8.93 11.38
CA ILE A 413 27.17 -7.93 12.00
C ILE A 413 26.36 -6.64 12.17
N ALA A 414 26.11 -6.25 13.42
CA ALA A 414 25.50 -4.99 13.80
C ALA A 414 26.59 -3.93 13.98
N ALA A 415 26.43 -2.79 13.32
CA ALA A 415 27.40 -1.70 13.31
C ALA A 415 26.72 -0.34 13.47
N LEU A 416 27.41 0.64 14.05
CA LEU A 416 26.91 2.01 14.07
C LEU A 416 26.85 2.58 12.65
N HIS A 417 25.95 3.54 12.43
CA HIS A 417 25.79 4.26 11.15
C HIS A 417 27.13 4.78 10.62
N GLU A 418 27.92 5.41 11.48
CA GLU A 418 29.22 5.98 11.14
C GLU A 418 30.25 4.91 10.77
N ASP A 419 30.19 3.72 11.37
CA ASP A 419 31.12 2.64 11.12
C ASP A 419 30.83 1.96 9.77
N ILE A 420 29.55 1.81 9.42
CA ILE A 420 29.13 1.40 8.06
C ILE A 420 29.64 2.42 7.04
N ALA A 421 29.46 3.71 7.31
CA ALA A 421 29.92 4.77 6.42
C ALA A 421 31.45 4.80 6.25
N LYS A 422 32.21 4.58 7.33
CA LYS A 422 33.69 4.46 7.28
C LYS A 422 34.10 3.24 6.47
N LEU A 423 33.52 2.07 6.76
CA LEU A 423 33.82 0.84 6.04
C LEU A 423 33.55 0.97 4.54
N ILE A 424 32.44 1.58 4.14
CA ILE A 424 32.13 1.82 2.72
C ILE A 424 33.16 2.75 2.06
N LYS A 425 33.56 3.82 2.75
CA LYS A 425 34.52 4.80 2.21
C LYS A 425 35.94 4.29 2.15
N GLN A 426 36.35 3.46 3.11
CA GLN A 426 37.71 2.96 3.27
C GLN A 426 37.90 1.54 2.71
N ASN A 427 36.81 0.85 2.34
CA ASN A 427 36.72 -0.57 2.00
C ASN A 427 37.20 -1.55 3.09
N THR A 428 37.77 -1.05 4.18
CA THR A 428 38.27 -1.82 5.31
C THR A 428 38.02 -1.06 6.62
N LEU A 429 37.77 -1.78 7.70
CA LEU A 429 37.62 -1.24 9.05
C LEU A 429 38.22 -2.22 10.03
N LYS A 430 39.10 -1.73 10.92
CA LYS A 430 39.71 -2.58 11.94
C LYS A 430 38.80 -2.64 13.17
N VAL A 431 38.35 -3.84 13.55
CA VAL A 431 37.27 -4.02 14.53
C VAL A 431 37.53 -5.12 15.55
N LYS A 432 36.90 -4.99 16.72
CA LYS A 432 36.69 -6.06 17.70
C LYS A 432 35.23 -6.52 17.66
N PHE A 433 35.00 -7.82 17.82
CA PHE A 433 33.65 -8.38 17.85
C PHE A 433 33.14 -8.58 19.28
N ILE A 434 31.88 -8.25 19.50
CA ILE A 434 31.17 -8.43 20.76
C ILE A 434 29.97 -9.33 20.54
N LYS A 435 29.77 -10.30 21.43
CA LYS A 435 28.54 -11.11 21.51
C LYS A 435 28.09 -11.20 22.97
N ASN A 436 26.83 -10.89 23.24
CA ASN A 436 26.27 -10.91 24.59
C ASN A 436 27.13 -10.09 25.59
N LYS A 437 27.56 -8.89 25.17
CA LYS A 437 28.43 -7.98 25.94
C LYS A 437 29.82 -8.54 26.31
N LYS A 438 30.24 -9.63 25.67
CA LYS A 438 31.59 -10.20 25.81
C LYS A 438 32.36 -10.01 24.52
N GLN A 439 33.54 -9.41 24.63
CA GLN A 439 34.48 -9.32 23.51
C GLN A 439 34.96 -10.73 23.14
N LEU A 440 34.98 -11.01 21.85
CA LEU A 440 35.49 -12.25 21.30
C LEU A 440 36.91 -12.03 20.77
N LYS A 441 37.77 -13.02 21.00
CA LYS A 441 39.05 -13.14 20.32
C LYS A 441 38.85 -14.14 19.18
N ILE A 442 38.82 -13.61 17.96
CA ILE A 442 38.76 -14.40 16.73
C ILE A 442 39.88 -13.89 15.81
N ASP A 443 40.32 -14.73 14.88
CA ASP A 443 41.39 -14.36 13.93
C ASP A 443 40.81 -13.99 12.57
N SER A 444 39.63 -14.55 12.23
CA SER A 444 38.91 -14.26 11.00
C SER A 444 37.38 -14.27 11.20
N ILE A 445 36.67 -13.54 10.33
CA ILE A 445 35.20 -13.58 10.28
C ILE A 445 34.66 -14.99 9.99
N SER A 446 35.46 -15.86 9.35
CA SER A 446 35.10 -17.27 9.11
C SER A 446 34.87 -18.06 10.39
N ASP A 447 35.49 -17.66 11.49
CA ASP A 447 35.47 -18.38 12.77
C ASP A 447 34.17 -18.13 13.53
N LEU A 448 33.44 -17.07 13.16
CA LEU A 448 32.16 -16.72 13.78
C LEU A 448 31.12 -17.82 13.55
N GLN A 449 30.35 -18.15 14.59
CA GLN A 449 29.22 -19.06 14.51
C GLN A 449 27.94 -18.32 14.08
N SER A 450 26.84 -19.04 13.83
CA SER A 450 25.57 -18.37 13.57
C SER A 450 25.15 -17.45 14.72
N GLY A 451 24.59 -16.31 14.36
CA GLY A 451 24.05 -15.32 15.30
C GLY A 451 24.41 -13.89 14.95
N ILE A 452 24.08 -12.99 15.87
CA ILE A 452 24.36 -11.57 15.78
C ILE A 452 25.64 -11.23 16.56
N TYR A 453 26.46 -10.36 15.98
CA TYR A 453 27.70 -9.83 16.54
C TYR A 453 27.71 -8.33 16.38
N GLU A 454 28.17 -7.62 17.39
CA GLU A 454 28.43 -6.17 17.32
C GLU A 454 29.89 -5.92 17.02
N ILE A 455 30.18 -4.88 16.23
CA ILE A 455 31.55 -4.41 16.02
C ILE A 455 31.83 -3.13 16.81
N ILE A 456 33.06 -3.01 17.28
CA ILE A 456 33.64 -1.77 17.79
C ILE A 456 34.92 -1.48 17.01
N GLU A 457 35.07 -0.26 16.48
CA GLU A 457 36.32 0.18 15.84
C GLU A 457 37.48 0.09 16.83
N ASP A 458 38.55 -0.62 16.44
CA ASP A 458 39.80 -0.71 17.20
C ASP A 458 41.00 -0.58 16.27
N ARG A 459 41.75 0.51 16.41
CA ARG A 459 42.86 0.85 15.51
C ARG A 459 44.13 0.04 15.80
N GLU A 460 44.26 -0.54 16.98
CA GLU A 460 45.51 -1.13 17.47
C GLU A 460 45.49 -2.65 17.38
N GLU A 461 44.43 -3.31 17.86
CA GLU A 461 44.41 -4.77 18.09
C GLU A 461 43.20 -5.49 17.44
N GLY A 462 42.42 -4.82 16.61
CA GLY A 462 41.29 -5.43 15.89
C GLY A 462 41.66 -6.23 14.63
N ILE A 463 40.66 -6.93 14.07
CA ILE A 463 40.73 -7.63 12.79
C ILE A 463 40.30 -6.67 11.68
N ASN A 464 40.94 -6.75 10.51
CA ASN A 464 40.52 -5.99 9.34
C ASN A 464 39.27 -6.63 8.74
N LEU A 465 38.14 -5.95 8.87
CA LEU A 465 36.88 -6.27 8.21
C LEU A 465 36.84 -5.55 6.87
N ASN A 466 36.68 -6.27 5.77
CA ASN A 466 36.60 -5.73 4.43
C ASN A 466 35.16 -5.78 3.91
N LEU A 467 34.78 -4.86 3.03
CA LEU A 467 33.46 -4.92 2.39
C LEU A 467 33.22 -6.24 1.65
N SER A 468 34.26 -6.81 1.04
CA SER A 468 34.20 -8.10 0.34
C SER A 468 33.90 -9.28 1.27
N ASP A 469 34.01 -9.12 2.59
CA ASP A 469 33.73 -10.20 3.54
C ASP A 469 32.23 -10.48 3.69
N PHE A 470 31.38 -9.61 3.15
CA PHE A 470 29.92 -9.67 3.28
C PHE A 470 29.25 -10.23 2.02
N ASP A 471 28.10 -10.86 2.21
CA ASP A 471 27.21 -11.25 1.11
C ASP A 471 26.16 -10.18 0.85
N TYR A 472 25.65 -9.58 1.92
CA TYR A 472 24.69 -8.49 1.89
C TYR A 472 25.11 -7.37 2.83
N ILE A 473 24.78 -6.14 2.42
CA ILE A 473 24.96 -4.95 3.24
C ILE A 473 23.66 -4.14 3.24
N SER A 474 23.27 -3.64 4.40
CA SER A 474 22.32 -2.54 4.50
C SER A 474 23.03 -1.22 4.75
N TYR A 475 22.68 -0.18 4.02
CA TYR A 475 23.34 1.13 4.13
C TYR A 475 22.37 2.27 3.80
N PRO A 476 22.60 3.47 4.35
CA PRO A 476 21.83 4.65 4.00
C PRO A 476 22.13 5.05 2.55
N TYR A 477 21.08 5.42 1.81
CA TYR A 477 21.14 5.64 0.36
C TYR A 477 22.26 6.58 -0.09
N TYR A 478 22.63 7.57 0.71
CA TYR A 478 23.66 8.55 0.36
C TYR A 478 25.05 7.95 0.10
N LEU A 479 25.31 6.72 0.56
CA LEU A 479 26.56 5.98 0.34
C LEU A 479 26.58 5.18 -0.98
N ILE A 480 25.50 5.22 -1.76
CA ILE A 480 25.38 4.43 -2.99
C ILE A 480 26.48 4.74 -4.00
N LYS A 481 26.87 6.02 -4.11
CA LYS A 481 27.85 6.46 -5.10
C LYS A 481 29.22 5.82 -4.85
N GLU A 482 29.65 5.79 -3.60
CA GLU A 482 30.89 5.13 -3.17
C GLU A 482 30.88 3.64 -3.51
N LEU A 483 29.80 2.94 -3.17
CA LEU A 483 29.65 1.51 -3.46
C LEU A 483 29.68 1.22 -4.96
N VAL A 484 28.99 2.04 -5.77
CA VAL A 484 28.98 1.90 -7.22
C VAL A 484 30.35 2.25 -7.82
N SER A 485 31.01 3.32 -7.37
CA SER A 485 32.32 3.72 -7.88
C SER A 485 33.41 2.71 -7.55
N ASN A 486 33.31 2.07 -6.39
CA ASN A 486 34.24 1.04 -5.93
C ASN A 486 33.91 -0.34 -6.51
N ASN A 487 32.83 -0.47 -7.30
CA ASN A 487 32.32 -1.74 -7.80
C ASN A 487 32.10 -2.81 -6.70
N SER A 488 31.74 -2.35 -5.50
CA SER A 488 31.60 -3.18 -4.29
C SER A 488 30.26 -3.91 -4.22
N ILE A 489 29.25 -3.41 -4.93
CA ILE A 489 27.92 -4.03 -5.01
C ILE A 489 27.71 -4.66 -6.38
N ILE A 490 26.93 -5.73 -6.42
CA ILE A 490 26.51 -6.35 -7.67
C ILE A 490 25.36 -5.53 -8.26
N LYS A 491 25.48 -5.18 -9.54
CA LYS A 491 24.49 -4.42 -10.29
C LYS A 491 23.88 -5.31 -11.36
N ARG A 492 22.57 -5.19 -11.58
CA ARG A 492 21.88 -5.83 -12.71
C ARG A 492 21.02 -4.83 -13.43
N ASN A 493 20.83 -4.96 -14.74
CA ASN A 493 19.80 -4.14 -15.36
C ASN A 493 18.41 -4.53 -14.80
N SER A 494 17.44 -3.62 -14.86
CA SER A 494 16.11 -3.85 -14.29
C SER A 494 15.39 -5.10 -14.82
N GLN A 495 15.68 -5.55 -16.04
CA GLN A 495 15.09 -6.75 -16.65
C GLN A 495 15.77 -8.04 -16.15
N GLU A 496 17.09 -8.01 -15.92
CA GLU A 496 17.88 -9.12 -15.36
C GLU A 496 17.66 -9.31 -13.85
N PHE A 497 17.26 -8.25 -13.16
CA PHE A 497 16.83 -8.33 -11.76
C PHE A 497 15.50 -9.08 -11.60
N THR A 498 14.63 -9.00 -12.61
CA THR A 498 13.31 -9.63 -12.56
C THR A 498 13.40 -11.12 -12.84
N GLN A 499 12.98 -11.93 -11.87
CA GLN A 499 13.00 -13.39 -11.94
C GLN A 499 11.58 -13.99 -11.97
N ASN A 500 10.56 -13.18 -12.32
CA ASN A 500 9.15 -13.56 -12.40
C ASN A 500 8.66 -14.34 -11.17
N ILE A 501 9.00 -13.88 -9.96
CA ILE A 501 8.52 -14.51 -8.73
C ILE A 501 7.00 -14.32 -8.67
N GLN A 502 6.25 -15.42 -8.53
CA GLN A 502 4.79 -15.37 -8.40
C GLN A 502 4.41 -14.61 -7.12
N VAL A 503 3.48 -13.67 -7.27
CA VAL A 503 2.97 -12.83 -6.18
C VAL A 503 1.46 -12.69 -6.29
N ILE A 504 0.79 -12.53 -5.14
CA ILE A 504 -0.68 -12.49 -5.04
C ILE A 504 -1.31 -11.31 -5.79
N ASP A 505 -0.54 -10.30 -6.13
CA ASP A 505 -0.99 -9.08 -6.80
C ASP A 505 -0.52 -8.96 -8.26
N SER A 506 0.22 -9.95 -8.80
CA SER A 506 0.56 -10.04 -10.22
C SER A 506 0.52 -11.46 -10.78
N LEU A 507 -0.22 -11.65 -11.88
CA LEU A 507 -0.31 -12.91 -12.63
C LEU A 507 0.98 -13.30 -13.36
N ILE A 508 1.78 -12.30 -13.74
CA ILE A 508 3.08 -12.51 -14.41
C ILE A 508 4.24 -12.45 -13.42
N GLY A 509 3.94 -12.36 -12.13
CA GLY A 509 4.93 -12.21 -11.06
C GLY A 509 5.62 -10.84 -11.06
N THR A 510 6.84 -10.81 -10.54
CA THR A 510 7.66 -9.59 -10.44
C THR A 510 8.27 -9.17 -11.78
N THR A 511 7.90 -7.99 -12.28
CA THR A 511 8.43 -7.34 -13.50
C THR A 511 8.98 -5.93 -13.21
N PRO A 512 9.66 -5.26 -14.15
CA PRO A 512 10.09 -3.88 -13.93
C PRO A 512 8.90 -2.94 -13.66
N GLU A 513 7.79 -3.14 -14.36
CA GLU A 513 6.53 -2.41 -14.17
C GLU A 513 5.93 -2.68 -12.80
N TYR A 514 5.96 -3.95 -12.34
CA TYR A 514 5.56 -4.31 -10.98
C TYR A 514 6.32 -3.50 -9.93
N TYR A 515 7.64 -3.43 -10.01
CA TYR A 515 8.44 -2.70 -9.01
C TYR A 515 8.19 -1.20 -9.03
N ASN A 516 8.11 -0.62 -10.23
CA ASN A 516 7.79 0.79 -10.40
C ASN A 516 6.43 1.17 -9.79
N HIS A 517 5.48 0.23 -9.79
CA HIS A 517 4.12 0.47 -9.31
C HIS A 517 3.93 0.13 -7.83
N ASN A 518 4.53 -0.97 -7.37
CA ASN A 518 4.24 -1.56 -6.07
C ASN A 518 5.28 -1.29 -5.00
N ILE A 519 6.50 -0.87 -5.35
CA ILE A 519 7.54 -0.55 -4.37
C ILE A 519 7.69 0.96 -4.25
N LEU A 520 7.48 1.47 -3.03
CA LEU A 520 7.59 2.87 -2.71
C LEU A 520 8.98 3.38 -3.13
N ARG A 521 8.99 4.42 -3.98
CA ARG A 521 10.21 5.11 -4.41
C ARG A 521 11.25 4.20 -5.09
N TRP A 522 10.80 3.15 -5.78
CA TRP A 522 11.67 2.22 -6.49
C TRP A 522 12.61 2.91 -7.47
N LYS A 523 12.07 3.78 -8.34
CA LYS A 523 12.87 4.49 -9.33
C LYS A 523 13.92 5.35 -8.65
N GLU A 524 13.53 6.02 -7.56
CA GLU A 524 14.28 6.97 -6.74
C GLU A 524 15.47 6.35 -6.01
N TYR A 525 15.33 5.15 -5.48
CA TYR A 525 16.37 4.58 -4.63
C TYR A 525 17.02 3.31 -5.17
N SER A 526 16.32 2.51 -5.97
CA SER A 526 16.86 1.23 -6.44
C SER A 526 17.52 1.28 -7.80
N ILE A 527 17.14 2.24 -8.65
CA ILE A 527 17.65 2.36 -10.03
C ILE A 527 18.73 3.43 -10.12
N PHE A 528 19.93 3.08 -10.57
CA PHE A 528 21.09 3.98 -10.66
C PHE A 528 21.69 4.01 -12.08
N GLY A 529 22.20 5.19 -12.46
CA GLY A 529 22.93 5.39 -13.72
C GLY A 529 22.07 5.41 -15.00
N PRO A 530 22.68 5.71 -16.16
CA PRO A 530 21.98 5.81 -17.45
C PRO A 530 21.45 4.45 -17.94
N ASN A 531 22.08 3.35 -17.53
CA ASN A 531 21.72 1.99 -17.91
C ASN A 531 20.56 1.41 -17.08
N LYS A 532 19.99 2.20 -16.15
CA LYS A 532 18.90 1.79 -15.25
C LYS A 532 19.23 0.50 -14.49
N GLU A 533 20.42 0.48 -13.88
CA GLU A 533 20.89 -0.67 -13.11
C GLU A 533 20.24 -0.68 -11.72
N VAL A 534 19.73 -1.83 -11.30
CA VAL A 534 19.30 -2.10 -9.93
C VAL A 534 20.55 -2.27 -9.07
N VAL A 535 20.68 -1.43 -8.05
CA VAL A 535 21.84 -1.39 -7.14
C VAL A 535 21.52 -1.90 -5.74
N GLY A 536 20.25 -2.07 -5.40
CA GLY A 536 19.76 -2.47 -4.08
C GLY A 536 18.24 -2.36 -4.00
N VAL A 537 17.67 -2.91 -2.94
CA VAL A 537 16.23 -2.85 -2.65
C VAL A 537 15.99 -2.01 -1.38
N PRO A 538 14.92 -1.20 -1.29
CA PRO A 538 14.72 -0.37 -0.12
C PRO A 538 14.30 -1.23 1.07
N LEU A 539 14.95 -0.99 2.21
CA LEU A 539 14.58 -1.54 3.52
C LEU A 539 13.46 -0.75 4.16
N PHE A 540 13.48 0.56 3.98
CA PHE A 540 12.43 1.49 4.37
C PHE A 540 12.63 2.82 3.66
N VAL A 541 11.54 3.58 3.55
CA VAL A 541 11.56 4.99 3.12
C VAL A 541 10.59 5.73 4.01
N THR A 542 11.11 6.61 4.88
CA THR A 542 10.28 7.27 5.89
C THR A 542 10.76 8.68 6.18
N PRO A 543 9.85 9.61 6.52
CA PRO A 543 10.19 10.82 7.24
C PRO A 543 10.33 10.55 8.75
N GLN A 544 10.95 11.48 9.47
CA GLN A 544 10.97 11.46 10.93
C GLN A 544 9.57 11.74 11.48
N LEU A 545 9.19 11.05 12.56
CA LEU A 545 7.93 11.26 13.27
C LEU A 545 8.16 12.02 14.58
N LEU A 546 7.12 12.75 14.97
CA LEU A 546 6.93 13.22 16.33
C LEU A 546 6.12 12.18 17.10
N VAL A 547 6.63 11.71 18.23
CA VAL A 547 5.95 10.71 19.06
C VAL A 547 5.80 11.25 20.47
N TYR A 548 4.61 11.12 21.03
CA TYR A 548 4.32 11.58 22.38
C TYR A 548 3.37 10.63 23.11
N ARG A 549 3.51 10.53 24.43
CA ARG A 549 2.76 9.55 25.24
C ARG A 549 1.36 10.06 25.57
N LYS A 550 0.34 9.27 25.26
CA LYS A 550 -1.09 9.61 25.34
C LYS A 550 -1.53 9.97 26.77
N ASP A 551 -1.02 9.27 27.78
CA ASP A 551 -1.34 9.47 29.19
C ASP A 551 -1.02 10.89 29.71
N TYR A 552 0.01 11.55 29.16
CA TYR A 552 0.32 12.95 29.49
C TYR A 552 -0.66 13.96 28.89
N PHE A 553 -1.34 13.60 27.81
CA PHE A 553 -2.22 14.53 27.08
C PHE A 553 -3.70 14.23 27.29
N GLU A 554 -4.09 13.03 27.72
CA GLU A 554 -5.49 12.69 28.04
C GLU A 554 -5.99 13.32 29.34
N ASN A 555 -5.10 13.67 30.28
CA ASN A 555 -5.41 14.59 31.38
C ASN A 555 -5.36 16.06 30.89
N SER A 556 -5.91 16.31 29.69
CA SER A 556 -5.74 17.54 28.89
C SER A 556 -6.13 18.80 29.63
N ASP A 557 -7.10 18.74 30.53
CA ASP A 557 -7.59 19.93 31.24
C ASP A 557 -6.48 20.60 32.05
N ASN A 558 -5.56 19.83 32.63
CA ASN A 558 -4.43 20.41 33.36
C ASN A 558 -3.37 21.01 32.42
N LEU A 559 -3.01 20.31 31.33
CA LEU A 559 -2.03 20.81 30.36
C LEU A 559 -2.55 22.06 29.63
N LEU A 560 -3.78 22.02 29.11
CA LEU A 560 -4.41 23.12 28.39
C LEU A 560 -4.56 24.35 29.29
N ASN A 561 -4.96 24.16 30.55
CA ASN A 561 -5.06 25.26 31.51
C ASN A 561 -3.69 25.82 31.89
N LEU A 562 -2.67 24.98 32.09
CA LEU A 562 -1.30 25.43 32.35
C LEU A 562 -0.73 26.22 31.16
N PHE A 563 -0.91 25.71 29.95
CA PHE A 563 -0.46 26.34 28.72
C PHE A 563 -1.14 27.71 28.51
N ARG A 564 -2.47 27.78 28.67
CA ARG A 564 -3.24 29.03 28.64
C ARG A 564 -2.80 30.01 29.72
N LYS A 565 -2.56 29.53 30.95
CA LYS A 565 -2.13 30.37 32.08
C LYS A 565 -0.73 30.94 31.86
N HIS A 566 0.19 30.17 31.31
CA HIS A 566 1.60 30.57 31.16
C HIS A 566 1.84 31.42 29.91
N PHE A 567 1.22 31.07 28.77
CA PHE A 567 1.48 31.74 27.49
C PHE A 567 0.34 32.62 27.00
N HIS A 568 -0.76 32.73 27.75
CA HIS A 568 -1.94 33.53 27.40
C HIS A 568 -2.52 33.22 26.02
N ARG A 569 -2.47 31.95 25.59
CA ARG A 569 -3.02 31.48 24.31
C ARG A 569 -3.50 30.04 24.37
N GLU A 570 -4.30 29.62 23.40
CA GLU A 570 -4.74 28.23 23.27
C GLU A 570 -3.62 27.33 22.73
N PHE A 571 -3.57 26.10 23.22
CA PHE A 571 -2.75 25.03 22.64
C PHE A 571 -3.52 24.46 21.45
N ASN A 572 -3.03 24.72 20.25
CA ASN A 572 -3.58 24.23 18.97
C ASN A 572 -3.01 22.86 18.59
N GLY A 573 -2.08 22.35 19.40
CA GLY A 573 -1.43 21.07 19.22
C GLY A 573 -0.11 21.15 18.49
N PHE A 574 0.56 20.01 18.40
CA PHE A 574 1.87 19.92 17.78
C PHE A 574 1.88 20.12 16.27
N LYS A 575 0.73 20.42 15.66
CA LYS A 575 0.63 20.97 14.30
C LYS A 575 1.04 22.44 14.19
N ALA A 576 1.10 23.16 15.30
CA ALA A 576 1.66 24.51 15.35
C ALA A 576 3.11 24.41 15.86
N PRO A 577 4.14 24.76 15.05
CA PRO A 577 5.53 24.69 15.48
C PRO A 577 5.81 25.41 16.82
N ASP A 578 5.18 26.58 17.02
CA ASP A 578 5.28 27.39 18.24
C ASP A 578 4.68 26.70 19.49
N ASP A 579 3.75 25.75 19.32
CA ASP A 579 3.22 24.96 20.45
C ASP A 579 4.25 23.96 20.97
N ILE A 580 5.14 23.44 20.11
CA ILE A 580 6.19 22.48 20.51
C ILE A 580 7.24 23.17 21.38
N LEU A 581 7.71 24.35 20.98
CA LEU A 581 8.68 25.12 21.76
C LEU A 581 8.12 25.50 23.13
N LYS A 582 6.91 26.05 23.16
CA LYS A 582 6.24 26.46 24.39
C LYS A 582 5.92 25.28 25.30
N TYR A 583 5.58 24.12 24.73
CA TYR A 583 5.44 22.89 25.50
C TYR A 583 6.76 22.49 26.17
N ALA A 584 7.88 22.52 25.44
CA ALA A 584 9.20 22.22 25.99
C ALA A 584 9.60 23.20 27.11
N GLU A 585 9.35 24.50 26.93
CA GLU A 585 9.59 25.52 27.94
C GLU A 585 8.76 25.27 29.21
N LEU A 586 7.48 24.94 29.04
CA LEU A 586 6.58 24.62 30.15
C LEU A 586 7.04 23.36 30.89
N ALA A 587 7.51 22.33 30.17
CA ALA A 587 8.00 21.09 30.75
C ALA A 587 9.28 21.29 31.57
N CYS A 588 10.20 22.15 31.13
CA CYS A 588 11.41 22.46 31.88
C CYS A 588 11.16 23.33 33.12
N ASN A 589 10.19 24.24 33.07
CA ASN A 589 9.92 25.20 34.14
C ASN A 589 8.98 24.66 35.24
N ASN A 590 8.28 23.55 35.00
CA ASN A 590 7.34 23.01 35.97
C ASN A 590 8.05 22.01 36.90
N GLU A 591 8.12 22.34 38.19
CA GLU A 591 8.71 21.44 39.20
C GLU A 591 7.87 20.18 39.45
N ASN A 592 6.60 20.17 39.00
CA ASN A 592 5.71 19.03 39.12
C ASN A 592 6.09 17.92 38.12
N ASP A 593 6.24 16.68 38.61
CA ASP A 593 6.62 15.47 37.86
C ASP A 593 5.66 15.08 36.69
N PHE A 594 4.58 15.83 36.49
CA PHE A 594 3.57 15.58 35.46
C PHE A 594 3.98 16.06 34.05
N LEU A 595 4.88 17.03 33.93
CA LEU A 595 5.39 17.47 32.62
C LEU A 595 6.82 16.99 32.44
N LYS A 596 7.02 16.21 31.39
CA LYS A 596 8.31 15.63 31.04
C LYS A 596 8.80 16.21 29.72
N ASN A 597 10.08 16.05 29.45
CA ASN A 597 10.79 16.87 28.48
C ASN A 597 10.70 16.33 27.05
N VAL A 598 11.05 17.20 26.11
CA VAL A 598 11.38 16.85 24.73
C VAL A 598 12.76 16.18 24.73
N LEU A 599 12.91 15.09 24.00
CA LEU A 599 14.18 14.39 23.82
C LEU A 599 14.79 14.68 22.45
N LEU A 600 16.07 15.09 22.45
CA LEU A 600 16.92 15.35 21.31
C LEU A 600 18.33 14.78 21.54
N CYS A 601 19.04 14.48 20.46
CA CYS A 601 20.38 13.91 20.50
C CYS A 601 21.41 14.89 21.07
N GLY A 602 22.28 14.37 21.94
CA GLY A 602 23.36 15.12 22.57
C GLY A 602 24.75 14.87 21.99
N ASN A 603 24.92 13.83 21.17
CA ASN A 603 26.23 13.44 20.63
C ASN A 603 26.58 14.19 19.32
N PRO A 604 27.58 15.09 19.32
CA PRO A 604 27.96 15.86 18.13
C PRO A 604 28.62 15.06 17.01
N ASN A 605 29.03 13.83 17.31
CA ASN A 605 29.65 12.92 16.35
C ASN A 605 28.62 11.95 15.73
N ASN A 606 27.33 12.12 16.03
CA ASN A 606 26.27 11.31 15.45
C ASN A 606 25.47 12.11 14.41
N ILE A 607 25.22 11.52 13.24
CA ILE A 607 24.43 12.14 12.18
C ILE A 607 22.98 12.45 12.62
N ALA A 608 22.47 11.79 13.65
CA ALA A 608 21.19 12.02 14.29
C ALA A 608 20.89 13.50 14.54
N MET A 609 21.89 14.22 15.05
CA MET A 609 21.73 15.62 15.42
C MET A 609 21.46 16.51 14.21
N TRP A 610 22.02 16.14 13.05
CA TRP A 610 21.72 16.79 11.79
C TRP A 610 20.31 16.47 11.30
N TYR A 611 19.86 15.21 11.40
CA TYR A 611 18.50 14.81 11.04
C TYR A 611 17.44 15.55 11.87
N GLU A 612 17.62 15.62 13.19
CA GLU A 612 16.73 16.39 14.08
C GLU A 612 16.73 17.89 13.73
N TRP A 613 17.92 18.46 13.51
CA TRP A 613 18.06 19.87 13.13
C TRP A 613 17.34 20.16 11.81
N GLN A 614 17.42 19.27 10.82
CA GLN A 614 16.69 19.42 9.56
C GLN A 614 15.18 19.42 9.77
N THR A 615 14.66 18.45 10.52
CA THR A 615 13.24 18.36 10.84
C THR A 615 12.75 19.62 11.55
N ILE A 616 13.44 20.06 12.60
CA ILE A 616 13.08 21.25 13.37
C ILE A 616 13.21 22.53 12.53
N THR A 617 14.29 22.67 11.75
CA THR A 617 14.45 23.80 10.82
C THR A 617 13.30 23.84 9.82
N SER A 618 12.84 22.68 9.35
CA SER A 618 11.68 22.59 8.48
C SER A 618 10.35 22.96 9.16
N MET A 619 10.27 22.95 10.48
CA MET A 619 9.04 23.31 11.17
C MET A 619 8.94 24.81 11.37
N PHE A 620 10.05 25.45 11.74
CA PHE A 620 10.07 26.87 12.12
C PHE A 620 10.29 27.85 10.95
N HIS A 621 10.69 27.39 9.76
CA HIS A 621 10.96 28.24 8.60
C HIS A 621 9.77 28.32 7.61
N TYR A 622 8.84 29.27 7.74
CA TYR A 622 7.55 29.22 7.01
C TYR A 622 7.45 30.04 5.70
N LYS A 623 8.28 31.06 5.45
CA LYS A 623 7.84 32.18 4.57
C LYS A 623 8.40 32.27 3.13
N ASP A 624 9.49 31.62 2.74
CA ASP A 624 10.10 31.88 1.41
C ASP A 624 10.49 30.66 0.57
N HIS A 625 9.99 29.47 0.92
CA HIS A 625 10.54 28.21 0.41
C HIS A 625 10.02 27.75 -0.97
N ASN A 626 9.00 28.38 -1.55
CA ASN A 626 8.64 28.15 -2.97
C ASN A 626 9.81 28.50 -3.93
N LYS A 627 10.87 29.14 -3.42
CA LYS A 627 12.13 29.43 -4.13
C LYS A 627 13.21 28.36 -3.96
N ILE A 628 13.07 27.41 -3.03
CA ILE A 628 13.95 26.23 -2.95
C ILE A 628 13.36 25.15 -3.86
N ASN A 629 13.14 25.53 -5.11
CA ASN A 629 12.78 24.60 -6.16
C ASN A 629 14.00 23.78 -6.55
N GLU A 630 13.69 22.62 -7.11
CA GLU A 630 14.56 21.56 -7.59
C GLU A 630 15.65 22.05 -8.56
N ASN A 631 16.77 22.62 -8.10
CA ASN A 631 18.08 22.74 -8.79
C ASN A 631 19.03 23.64 -7.97
N LYS A 632 19.23 23.34 -6.68
CA LYS A 632 20.24 24.06 -5.89
C LYS A 632 21.57 23.32 -5.91
N SER A 633 22.64 23.99 -6.35
CA SER A 633 24.02 23.52 -6.19
C SER A 633 24.37 23.46 -4.69
N LEU A 634 25.44 22.73 -4.33
CA LEU A 634 25.95 22.71 -2.93
C LEU A 634 26.10 24.13 -2.38
N LEU A 635 26.56 25.06 -3.21
CA LEU A 635 26.73 26.47 -2.85
C LEU A 635 25.40 27.09 -2.42
N GLN A 636 24.34 26.91 -3.19
CA GLN A 636 23.01 27.45 -2.87
C GLN A 636 22.36 26.79 -1.65
N TYR A 637 22.75 25.55 -1.33
CA TYR A 637 22.35 24.90 -0.08
C TYR A 637 23.14 25.46 1.12
N LYS A 638 24.45 25.64 0.98
CA LYS A 638 25.28 26.31 2.00
C LYS A 638 24.76 27.74 2.27
N GLU A 639 24.39 28.49 1.23
CA GLU A 639 23.76 29.81 1.34
C GLU A 639 22.42 29.77 2.08
N PHE A 640 21.62 28.73 1.86
CA PHE A 640 20.37 28.52 2.59
C PHE A 640 20.61 28.27 4.08
N ILE A 641 21.59 27.42 4.44
CA ILE A 641 21.89 27.11 5.85
C ILE A 641 22.25 28.37 6.64
N ILE A 642 22.94 29.33 6.01
CA ILE A 642 23.35 30.59 6.63
C ILE A 642 22.35 31.74 6.44
N SER A 643 21.17 31.48 5.87
CA SER A 643 20.12 32.48 5.76
C SER A 643 19.63 32.86 7.16
N GLU A 644 19.19 34.11 7.33
CA GLU A 644 18.75 34.62 8.64
C GLU A 644 17.64 33.76 9.24
N GLU A 645 16.73 33.26 8.41
CA GLU A 645 15.61 32.43 8.84
C GLU A 645 16.03 30.99 9.18
N SER A 646 17.01 30.43 8.48
CA SER A 646 17.60 29.13 8.84
C SER A 646 18.37 29.22 10.16
N LEU A 647 19.07 30.35 10.38
CA LEU A 647 19.75 30.65 11.64
C LEU A 647 18.76 30.86 12.78
N ASP A 648 17.63 31.52 12.55
CA ASP A 648 16.55 31.66 13.54
C ASP A 648 15.98 30.29 13.94
N ALA A 649 15.64 29.45 12.96
CA ALA A 649 15.18 28.09 13.23
C ALA A 649 16.25 27.23 13.93
N THR A 650 17.53 27.47 13.63
CA THR A 650 18.67 26.87 14.34
C THR A 650 18.74 27.31 15.80
N LEU A 651 18.46 28.58 16.11
CA LEU A 651 18.37 29.04 17.50
C LEU A 651 17.20 28.33 18.23
N MET A 652 16.08 28.08 17.56
CA MET A 652 14.98 27.30 18.14
C MET A 652 15.40 25.86 18.43
N TYR A 653 16.13 25.22 17.50
CA TYR A 653 16.71 23.90 17.73
C TYR A 653 17.63 23.87 18.96
N LEU A 654 18.58 24.82 19.04
CA LEU A 654 19.51 24.92 20.17
C LEU A 654 18.78 25.14 21.50
N ARG A 655 17.71 25.95 21.51
CA ARG A 655 16.85 26.14 22.69
C ARG A 655 16.19 24.84 23.12
N LEU A 656 15.53 24.12 22.22
CA LEU A 656 14.91 22.82 22.52
C LEU A 656 15.92 21.81 23.08
N ARG A 657 17.13 21.79 22.52
CA ARG A 657 18.20 20.91 22.99
C ARG A 657 18.69 21.29 24.40
N ASN A 658 18.91 22.58 24.66
CA ASN A 658 19.28 23.03 26.01
C ASN A 658 18.20 22.70 27.06
N LEU A 659 16.92 22.76 26.67
CA LEU A 659 15.80 22.33 27.51
C LEU A 659 15.87 20.80 27.80
N THR A 660 16.17 19.98 26.79
CA THR A 660 16.37 18.53 26.92
C THR A 660 17.46 18.16 27.94
N GLU A 661 18.58 18.90 27.91
CA GLU A 661 19.78 18.58 28.69
C GLU A 661 19.75 19.12 30.13
N ASN A 662 18.98 20.19 30.39
CA ASN A 662 18.83 20.81 31.72
C ASN A 662 17.91 20.04 32.68
N THR A 663 17.44 18.87 32.27
CA THR A 663 16.59 17.99 33.05
C THR A 663 17.34 17.42 34.25
N LYS A 664 16.63 17.01 35.31
CA LYS A 664 17.20 16.61 36.62
C LYS A 664 18.28 15.51 36.55
N ASN A 665 18.45 14.83 35.40
CA ASN A 665 19.49 13.83 35.11
C ASN A 665 20.75 14.43 34.42
N LYS A 666 21.31 15.52 34.96
CA LYS A 666 22.50 16.23 34.41
C LYS A 666 23.75 15.35 34.17
N ASN A 667 23.87 14.20 34.82
CA ASN A 667 25.05 13.34 34.69
C ASN A 667 25.02 12.39 33.46
N LYS A 668 23.92 12.36 32.67
CA LYS A 668 23.79 11.49 31.49
C LYS A 668 23.50 12.22 30.16
N SER A 669 23.22 13.52 30.17
CA SER A 669 22.71 14.25 29.00
C SER A 669 23.71 14.44 27.85
N ASN A 670 25.02 14.47 28.11
CA ASN A 670 26.05 14.59 27.06
C ASN A 670 26.31 13.29 26.27
N ILE A 671 25.58 12.21 26.53
CA ILE A 671 25.86 10.86 25.97
C ILE A 671 24.66 10.31 25.17
N TYR A 672 23.54 11.03 25.07
CA TYR A 672 22.38 10.49 24.37
C TYR A 672 22.62 10.41 22.86
N ASP A 673 22.87 9.19 22.38
CA ASP A 673 22.68 8.74 21.01
C ASP A 673 21.25 8.20 20.82
N TRP A 674 20.94 7.77 19.60
CA TRP A 674 19.62 7.22 19.24
C TRP A 674 19.15 6.12 20.19
N ASP A 675 19.99 5.12 20.47
CA ASP A 675 19.66 3.97 21.32
C ASP A 675 19.31 4.42 22.75
N ALA A 676 20.06 5.38 23.29
CA ALA A 676 19.81 5.93 24.61
C ALA A 676 18.53 6.76 24.68
N LEU A 677 18.21 7.54 23.63
CA LEU A 677 16.93 8.29 23.55
C LEU A 677 15.73 7.34 23.48
N ILE A 678 15.81 6.31 22.64
CA ILE A 678 14.75 5.29 22.48
C ILE A 678 14.53 4.57 23.81
N SER A 679 15.61 4.16 24.49
CA SER A 679 15.54 3.52 25.80
C SER A 679 14.91 4.44 26.85
N ASN A 680 15.29 5.72 26.88
CA ASN A 680 14.69 6.68 27.81
C ASN A 680 13.20 6.91 27.53
N PHE A 681 12.81 7.03 26.26
CA PHE A 681 11.41 7.28 25.91
C PHE A 681 10.51 6.06 26.20
N PHE A 682 10.88 4.89 25.69
CA PHE A 682 10.01 3.70 25.73
C PHE A 682 10.19 2.83 26.99
N LEU A 683 11.42 2.69 27.54
CA LEU A 683 11.64 1.86 28.75
C LEU A 683 11.45 2.65 30.03
N SER A 684 12.18 3.77 30.17
CA SER A 684 12.12 4.55 31.41
C SER A 684 10.80 5.33 31.52
N GLN A 685 10.16 5.60 30.37
CA GLN A 685 8.94 6.41 30.27
C GLN A 685 9.09 7.77 30.97
N GLU A 686 10.33 8.25 31.14
CA GLU A 686 10.69 9.50 31.82
C GLU A 686 10.42 10.74 30.97
N ASN A 687 10.08 10.57 29.70
CA ASN A 687 9.89 11.66 28.73
C ASN A 687 8.51 11.60 28.08
N SER A 688 7.98 12.74 27.68
CA SER A 688 6.64 12.84 27.10
C SER A 688 6.65 12.95 25.58
N LEU A 689 7.77 13.38 24.97
CA LEU A 689 7.87 13.65 23.54
C LEU A 689 9.28 13.30 22.99
N ILE A 690 9.34 12.72 21.79
CA ILE A 690 10.57 12.40 21.06
C ILE A 690 10.40 12.60 19.55
N PHE A 691 11.47 13.01 18.86
CA PHE A 691 11.56 12.90 17.40
C PHE A 691 12.26 11.59 17.03
N ILE A 692 11.61 10.73 16.23
CA ILE A 692 12.10 9.37 15.99
C ILE A 692 11.92 8.93 14.54
N TRP A 693 12.91 8.22 14.01
CA TRP A 693 12.76 7.47 12.77
C TRP A 693 11.91 6.23 13.01
N PRO A 694 10.86 5.96 12.22
CA PRO A 694 9.89 4.91 12.56
C PRO A 694 10.47 3.50 12.63
N ASP A 695 11.59 3.25 11.95
CA ASP A 695 12.27 1.98 11.91
C ASP A 695 12.92 1.66 13.26
N SER A 696 13.32 2.70 13.99
CA SER A 696 13.88 2.66 15.33
C SER A 696 12.85 2.41 16.44
N ILE A 697 11.54 2.46 16.15
CA ILE A 697 10.50 2.16 17.15
C ILE A 697 10.61 0.67 17.54
N PRO A 698 10.77 0.35 18.84
CA PRO A 698 10.93 -1.04 19.27
C PRO A 698 9.70 -1.88 18.96
N ILE A 699 9.92 -3.13 18.52
CA ILE A 699 8.85 -4.04 18.07
C ILE A 699 7.70 -4.19 19.08
N ASN A 700 8.01 -4.25 20.38
CA ASN A 700 7.03 -4.42 21.45
C ASN A 700 6.24 -3.13 21.77
N GLU A 701 6.70 -1.98 21.29
CA GLU A 701 6.09 -0.68 21.51
C GLU A 701 5.25 -0.24 20.31
N ARG A 702 5.55 -0.77 19.12
CA ARG A 702 4.90 -0.43 17.85
C ARG A 702 3.39 -0.58 17.81
N ALA A 703 2.82 -1.46 18.63
CA ALA A 703 1.39 -1.76 18.64
C ALA A 703 0.65 -1.20 19.87
N LYS A 704 1.35 -0.52 20.78
CA LYS A 704 0.72 0.05 21.97
C LYS A 704 -0.04 1.32 21.61
N ASP A 705 -1.21 1.48 22.18
CA ASP A 705 -2.06 2.68 22.07
C ASP A 705 -1.66 3.79 23.06
N GLU A 706 -0.61 3.56 23.85
CA GLU A 706 -0.01 4.52 24.79
C GLU A 706 0.70 5.69 24.08
N TYR A 707 0.92 5.62 22.76
CA TYR A 707 1.67 6.61 22.00
C TYR A 707 0.82 7.21 20.89
N ILE A 708 0.96 8.51 20.68
CA ILE A 708 0.43 9.22 19.53
C ILE A 708 1.59 9.54 18.59
N TYR A 709 1.38 9.24 17.32
CA TYR A 709 2.36 9.44 16.25
C TYR A 709 1.85 10.54 15.34
N GLU A 710 2.66 11.55 15.10
CA GLU A 710 2.35 12.62 14.17
C GLU A 710 3.52 12.86 13.23
N VAL A 711 3.19 13.28 12.01
CA VAL A 711 4.18 13.85 11.11
C VAL A 711 4.39 15.30 11.54
N PRO A 712 5.63 15.75 11.82
CA PRO A 712 5.89 17.12 12.24
C PRO A 712 5.29 18.14 11.26
N PRO A 713 4.80 19.29 11.73
CA PRO A 713 4.26 20.35 10.88
C PRO A 713 5.40 21.02 10.12
N SER A 714 5.73 20.42 8.99
CA SER A 714 6.86 20.81 8.19
C SER A 714 6.38 21.34 6.84
N PHE A 715 6.97 22.43 6.37
CA PHE A 715 6.79 22.80 4.96
C PHE A 715 7.51 21.80 4.02
N HIS A 716 8.47 21.04 4.56
CA HIS A 716 9.23 20.03 3.83
C HIS A 716 9.46 18.75 4.64
N TYR A 717 9.33 17.59 3.99
CA TYR A 717 9.64 16.31 4.64
C TYR A 717 10.97 15.77 4.17
N PHE A 718 11.94 15.74 5.09
CA PHE A 718 13.18 15.01 4.90
C PHE A 718 12.89 13.53 5.07
N GLU A 719 13.12 12.76 4.01
CA GLU A 719 12.99 11.31 4.03
C GLU A 719 14.36 10.65 4.10
N GLU A 720 14.46 9.62 4.93
CA GLU A 720 15.58 8.70 4.95
C GLU A 720 15.20 7.42 4.19
N CYS A 721 16.18 6.88 3.47
CA CYS A 721 16.07 5.60 2.79
C CYS A 721 17.32 4.77 3.06
N TRP A 722 17.11 3.54 3.50
CA TRP A 722 18.14 2.52 3.58
C TRP A 722 17.94 1.50 2.48
N LEU A 723 19.03 1.09 1.85
CA LEU A 723 19.06 0.04 0.84
C LEU A 723 19.66 -1.24 1.43
N LEU A 724 19.18 -2.38 0.95
CA LEU A 724 19.82 -3.69 1.07
C LEU A 724 20.37 -4.10 -0.29
N SER A 725 21.67 -4.41 -0.35
CA SER A 725 22.33 -4.77 -1.61
C SER A 725 23.20 -6.00 -1.46
N ALA A 726 23.33 -6.74 -2.55
CA ALA A 726 24.27 -7.84 -2.68
C ALA A 726 25.68 -7.29 -2.93
N ILE A 727 26.66 -7.76 -2.15
CA ILE A 727 28.07 -7.39 -2.31
C ILE A 727 28.74 -8.27 -3.36
N ASN A 728 29.62 -7.65 -4.15
CA ASN A 728 30.52 -8.33 -5.07
C ASN A 728 31.68 -8.98 -4.28
N ASN A 729 31.41 -10.15 -3.71
CA ASN A 729 32.38 -10.95 -2.99
C ASN A 729 33.06 -11.92 -3.98
N HIS A 730 34.32 -11.67 -4.31
CA HIS A 730 35.11 -12.50 -5.22
C HIS A 730 35.36 -13.93 -4.70
N ASP A 731 35.28 -14.14 -3.39
CA ASP A 731 35.53 -15.43 -2.74
C ASP A 731 34.25 -16.23 -2.48
N SER A 732 33.07 -15.63 -2.70
CA SER A 732 31.80 -16.32 -2.47
C SER A 732 31.53 -17.34 -3.58
N LYS A 733 31.31 -18.60 -3.19
CA LYS A 733 30.81 -19.66 -4.08
C LYS A 733 29.31 -19.53 -4.37
N GLU A 734 28.63 -18.55 -3.75
CA GLU A 734 27.20 -18.34 -3.95
C GLU A 734 26.91 -17.85 -5.37
N ASN A 735 25.89 -18.44 -6.01
CA ASN A 735 25.44 -17.96 -7.31
C ASN A 735 24.81 -16.56 -7.13
N ILE A 736 25.29 -15.58 -7.89
CA ILE A 736 24.73 -14.23 -7.99
C ILE A 736 23.20 -14.26 -8.18
N ASP A 737 22.67 -15.22 -8.95
CA ASP A 737 21.22 -15.41 -9.13
C ASP A 737 20.49 -15.71 -7.83
N THR A 738 21.11 -16.43 -6.89
CA THR A 738 20.55 -16.73 -5.57
C THR A 738 20.44 -15.46 -4.73
N LYS A 739 21.46 -14.59 -4.78
CA LYS A 739 21.43 -13.31 -4.09
C LYS A 739 20.30 -12.42 -4.58
N PHE A 740 20.15 -12.30 -5.90
CA PHE A 740 19.07 -11.52 -6.48
C PHE A 740 17.70 -12.16 -6.29
N TYR A 741 17.61 -13.48 -6.27
CA TYR A 741 16.35 -14.17 -5.95
C TYR A 741 15.88 -13.80 -4.55
N PHE A 742 16.76 -13.79 -3.55
CA PHE A 742 16.40 -13.32 -2.21
C PHE A 742 15.94 -11.86 -2.21
N LEU A 743 16.67 -10.94 -2.85
CA LEU A 743 16.30 -9.52 -2.92
C LEU A 743 14.95 -9.29 -3.63
N ASN A 744 14.71 -10.02 -4.71
CA ASN A 744 13.45 -10.00 -5.46
C ASN A 744 12.30 -10.54 -4.59
N LYS A 745 12.52 -11.67 -3.90
CA LYS A 745 11.53 -12.30 -3.03
C LYS A 745 11.22 -11.46 -1.79
N TYR A 746 12.21 -10.78 -1.23
CA TYR A 746 12.07 -9.83 -0.11
C TYR A 746 11.05 -8.71 -0.43
N LEU A 747 10.95 -8.29 -1.69
CA LEU A 747 10.01 -7.25 -2.13
C LEU A 747 8.58 -7.76 -2.35
N THR A 748 8.31 -9.06 -2.16
CA THR A 748 6.95 -9.58 -2.28
C THR A 748 6.11 -9.25 -1.04
N PRO A 749 4.78 -9.09 -1.16
CA PRO A 749 3.92 -8.77 -0.02
C PRO A 749 4.04 -9.77 1.14
N GLY A 750 4.18 -11.07 0.84
CA GLY A 750 4.31 -12.11 1.87
C GLY A 750 5.57 -11.93 2.72
N TYR A 751 6.72 -11.73 2.08
CA TYR A 751 7.99 -11.52 2.79
C TYR A 751 8.02 -10.20 3.55
N GLN A 752 7.43 -9.15 2.99
CA GLN A 752 7.31 -7.86 3.67
C GLN A 752 6.43 -7.96 4.92
N ILE A 753 5.39 -8.81 4.95
CA ILE A 753 4.63 -9.06 6.18
C ILE A 753 5.52 -9.68 7.27
N ASP A 754 6.29 -10.71 6.91
CA ASP A 754 7.24 -11.34 7.84
C ASP A 754 8.33 -10.35 8.30
N TYR A 755 8.84 -9.52 7.40
CA TYR A 755 9.77 -8.44 7.70
C TYR A 755 9.21 -7.50 8.76
N ILE A 756 7.99 -6.99 8.57
CA ILE A 756 7.33 -6.05 9.49
C ILE A 756 7.07 -6.71 10.85
N ASN A 757 6.59 -7.95 10.84
CA ASN A 757 6.37 -8.75 12.05
C ASN A 757 7.65 -8.97 12.85
N ASN A 758 8.82 -8.77 12.25
CA ASN A 758 10.12 -8.90 12.90
C ASN A 758 10.79 -7.55 13.22
N GLY A 759 10.10 -6.41 13.00
CA GLY A 759 10.61 -5.08 13.29
C GLY A 759 11.04 -4.28 12.06
N GLY A 760 10.83 -4.78 10.85
CA GLY A 760 11.03 -4.04 9.61
C GLY A 760 9.93 -3.00 9.34
N LEU A 761 10.06 -2.21 8.27
CA LEU A 761 9.03 -1.30 7.80
C LEU A 761 8.61 -1.65 6.37
N PRO A 762 7.31 -1.57 6.02
CA PRO A 762 6.90 -1.89 4.66
C PRO A 762 7.42 -0.86 3.65
N VAL A 763 7.94 -1.35 2.54
CA VAL A 763 8.15 -0.54 1.31
C VAL A 763 7.13 -0.88 0.22
N HIS A 764 6.33 -1.93 0.43
CA HIS A 764 5.31 -2.37 -0.51
C HIS A 764 4.04 -1.53 -0.39
N ASN A 765 3.60 -0.90 -1.48
CA ASN A 765 2.44 0.01 -1.52
C ASN A 765 1.14 -0.66 -1.05
N SER A 766 0.95 -1.95 -1.33
CA SER A 766 -0.22 -2.69 -0.85
C SER A 766 -0.24 -2.88 0.68
N LEU A 767 0.93 -2.89 1.32
CA LEU A 767 1.08 -3.01 2.77
C LEU A 767 1.07 -1.63 3.45
N LEU A 768 1.68 -0.63 2.82
CA LEU A 768 1.59 0.76 3.24
C LEU A 768 0.16 1.31 3.21
N SER A 769 -0.73 0.70 2.43
CA SER A 769 -2.16 0.99 2.40
C SER A 769 -3.03 -0.06 3.11
N SER A 770 -2.41 -1.03 3.81
CA SER A 770 -3.11 -2.10 4.51
C SER A 770 -3.69 -1.61 5.84
N LEU A 771 -5.01 -1.71 5.97
CA LEU A 771 -5.70 -1.32 7.19
C LEU A 771 -5.40 -2.25 8.36
N ASP A 772 -5.21 -3.55 8.11
CA ASP A 772 -4.79 -4.49 9.17
C ASP A 772 -3.43 -4.07 9.75
N LEU A 773 -2.48 -3.66 8.90
CA LEU A 773 -1.19 -3.15 9.35
C LEU A 773 -1.32 -1.79 10.05
N TRP A 774 -2.14 -0.88 9.54
CA TRP A 774 -2.38 0.43 10.17
C TRP A 774 -2.94 0.31 11.58
N ARG A 775 -3.85 -0.65 11.80
CA ARG A 775 -4.43 -0.93 13.11
C ARG A 775 -3.41 -1.54 14.05
N LYS A 776 -2.61 -2.47 13.54
CA LYS A 776 -1.54 -3.12 14.32
C LYS A 776 -0.41 -2.14 14.65
N TYR A 777 -0.15 -1.17 13.78
CA TYR A 777 0.97 -0.25 13.85
C TYR A 777 0.50 1.19 13.54
N PRO A 778 0.03 1.94 14.56
CA PRO A 778 -0.62 3.25 14.38
C PRO A 778 0.28 4.34 13.77
N PHE A 779 1.59 4.13 13.70
CA PHE A 779 2.52 5.07 13.06
C PHE A 779 2.58 4.93 11.52
N ILE A 780 2.18 3.78 10.94
CA ILE A 780 2.21 3.57 9.48
C ILE A 780 1.30 4.56 8.72
N PRO A 781 0.04 4.82 9.13
CA PRO A 781 -0.80 5.83 8.48
C PRO A 781 -0.14 7.20 8.41
N CYS A 782 0.56 7.60 9.48
CA CYS A 782 1.22 8.91 9.57
C CYS A 782 2.30 9.01 8.49
N ILE A 783 3.18 8.01 8.38
CA ILE A 783 4.18 7.91 7.30
C ILE A 783 3.51 7.95 5.92
N TRP A 784 2.48 7.12 5.72
CA TRP A 784 1.83 6.99 4.42
C TRP A 784 1.12 8.28 3.97
N SER A 785 0.57 9.04 4.92
CA SER A 785 -0.12 10.30 4.64
C SER A 785 0.73 11.34 3.91
N VAL A 786 2.05 11.28 4.10
CA VAL A 786 3.01 12.18 3.45
C VAL A 786 3.10 11.88 1.96
N TYR A 787 3.05 10.60 1.57
CA TYR A 787 3.15 10.16 0.18
C TYR A 787 1.82 10.25 -0.57
N TYR A 788 0.69 10.29 0.13
CA TYR A 788 -0.64 10.40 -0.48
C TYR A 788 -1.00 11.84 -0.91
N ASN A 789 -0.55 12.85 -0.16
CA ASN A 789 -0.84 14.26 -0.45
C ASN A 789 0.13 14.84 -1.50
N LYS A 790 -0.22 14.66 -2.79
CA LYS A 790 0.55 15.17 -3.96
C LYS A 790 0.87 16.67 -3.96
N SER A 791 0.29 17.48 -3.07
CA SER A 791 0.54 18.91 -2.97
C SER A 791 1.86 19.28 -2.26
N ARG A 792 2.61 18.31 -1.74
CA ARG A 792 3.83 18.55 -0.96
C ARG A 792 5.06 18.07 -1.72
N SER A 793 6.02 18.95 -1.93
CA SER A 793 7.27 18.65 -2.63
C SER A 793 8.24 17.87 -1.72
N PHE A 794 8.83 16.80 -2.26
CA PHE A 794 9.96 16.09 -1.64
C PHE A 794 11.26 16.54 -2.34
N ILE A 795 12.36 16.71 -1.61
CA ILE A 795 13.66 17.04 -2.22
C ILE A 795 14.20 15.75 -2.84
N ASN A 796 13.77 15.52 -4.08
CA ASN A 796 14.31 14.46 -4.92
C ASN A 796 15.62 14.95 -5.53
N LYS A 797 16.77 14.77 -4.88
CA LYS A 797 18.07 14.83 -5.58
C LYS A 797 19.18 14.09 -4.82
N ARG A 798 19.67 13.04 -5.49
CA ARG A 798 20.53 11.96 -4.99
C ARG A 798 22.00 12.31 -4.88
N GLU A 799 22.45 13.36 -5.56
CA GLU A 799 23.87 13.68 -5.67
C GLU A 799 24.39 14.59 -4.55
N SER A 800 23.51 15.39 -3.97
CA SER A 800 23.83 16.29 -2.86
C SER A 800 24.09 15.54 -1.55
N PHE A 801 23.55 14.35 -1.35
CA PHE A 801 23.54 13.72 -0.01
C PHE A 801 24.91 13.36 0.56
N LYS A 802 25.92 13.02 -0.25
CA LYS A 802 27.30 12.81 0.24
C LYS A 802 27.88 14.09 0.84
N GLU A 803 27.73 15.19 0.12
CA GLU A 803 28.18 16.51 0.56
C GLU A 803 27.32 16.99 1.73
N LEU A 804 26.02 16.70 1.71
CA LEU A 804 25.10 16.96 2.83
C LEU A 804 25.46 16.17 4.09
N TYR A 805 25.96 14.92 4.00
CA TYR A 805 26.44 14.17 5.15
C TYR A 805 27.67 14.83 5.76
N ILE A 806 28.67 15.17 4.92
CA ILE A 806 29.89 15.85 5.41
C ILE A 806 29.53 17.21 6.01
N THR A 807 28.70 17.98 5.32
CA THR A 807 28.13 19.23 5.80
C THR A 807 27.31 19.02 7.07
N GLY A 808 26.55 17.93 7.17
CA GLY A 808 25.72 17.59 8.32
C GLY A 808 26.53 17.28 9.56
N MET A 809 27.60 16.49 9.42
CA MET A 809 28.57 16.23 10.50
C MET A 809 29.29 17.51 10.95
N LYS A 810 29.60 18.42 10.02
CA LYS A 810 30.15 19.74 10.37
C LYS A 810 29.13 20.61 11.10
N ILE A 811 27.89 20.65 10.61
CA ILE A 811 26.78 21.37 11.24
C ILE A 811 26.57 20.83 12.65
N ALA A 812 26.50 19.51 12.83
CA ALA A 812 26.40 18.87 14.13
C ALA A 812 27.49 19.41 15.09
N LYS A 813 28.75 19.35 14.69
CA LYS A 813 29.86 19.89 15.50
C LYS A 813 29.73 21.40 15.79
N ILE A 814 29.29 22.20 14.82
CA ILE A 814 29.07 23.65 14.98
C ILE A 814 27.96 23.92 15.98
N LEU A 815 26.84 23.20 15.90
CA LEU A 815 25.69 23.34 16.80
C LEU A 815 26.09 23.02 18.24
N ASP A 816 26.93 21.98 18.44
CA ASP A 816 27.43 21.66 19.77
C ASP A 816 28.40 22.72 20.31
N ASN A 817 29.32 23.23 19.48
CA ASN A 817 30.19 24.34 19.86
C ASN A 817 29.39 25.62 20.18
N ALA A 818 28.37 25.93 19.38
CA ALA A 818 27.48 27.06 19.57
C ALA A 818 26.77 27.00 20.92
N ARG A 819 26.26 25.81 21.27
CA ARG A 819 25.68 25.53 22.59
C ARG A 819 26.71 25.72 23.71
N ASN A 820 27.90 25.13 23.59
CA ASN A 820 28.95 25.21 24.61
C ASN A 820 29.44 26.66 24.85
N ASN A 821 29.33 27.52 23.85
CA ASN A 821 29.64 28.95 23.94
C ASN A 821 28.45 29.80 24.44
N ASP A 822 27.39 29.17 24.94
CA ASP A 822 26.18 29.80 25.47
C ASP A 822 25.52 30.80 24.51
N ILE A 823 25.53 30.50 23.20
CA ILE A 823 24.91 31.36 22.16
C ILE A 823 23.43 31.60 22.45
N ILE A 824 22.77 30.66 23.14
CA ILE A 824 21.36 30.72 23.49
C ILE A 824 21.05 31.91 24.43
N SER A 825 22.00 32.29 25.29
CA SER A 825 21.84 33.41 26.23
C SER A 825 22.22 34.77 25.63
N MET A 826 22.80 34.81 24.43
CA MET A 826 23.20 36.04 23.77
C MET A 826 21.97 36.85 23.28
N PRO A 827 22.10 38.18 23.14
CA PRO A 827 21.11 38.98 22.43
C PRO A 827 20.88 38.42 21.02
N TYR A 828 19.62 38.30 20.60
CA TYR A 828 19.22 37.61 19.37
C TYR A 828 20.05 37.97 18.13
N GLN A 829 20.28 39.28 17.89
CA GLN A 829 21.09 39.74 16.76
C GLN A 829 22.56 39.29 16.82
N ASN A 830 23.13 39.23 18.02
CA ASN A 830 24.50 38.74 18.22
C ASN A 830 24.55 37.23 18.02
N ALA A 831 23.55 36.49 18.50
CA ALA A 831 23.46 35.04 18.34
C ALA A 831 23.41 34.64 16.85
N ILE A 832 22.56 35.30 16.06
CA ILE A 832 22.48 35.10 14.60
C ILE A 832 23.82 35.42 13.94
N LYS A 833 24.45 36.55 14.28
CA LYS A 833 25.75 36.94 13.74
C LYS A 833 26.82 35.89 14.05
N THR A 834 26.93 35.43 15.29
CA THR A 834 27.91 34.44 15.70
C THR A 834 27.68 33.09 15.02
N LEU A 835 26.43 32.62 14.93
CA LEU A 835 26.11 31.39 14.19
C LEU A 835 26.49 31.50 12.71
N LYS A 836 26.20 32.64 12.09
CA LYS A 836 26.59 32.92 10.70
C LYS A 836 28.09 32.85 10.52
N GLU A 837 28.87 33.52 11.40
CA GLU A 837 30.33 33.48 11.36
C GLU A 837 30.87 32.05 11.52
N MET A 838 30.33 31.27 12.48
CA MET A 838 30.74 29.88 12.70
C MET A 838 30.46 29.00 11.47
N LEU A 839 29.28 29.14 10.85
CA LEU A 839 28.89 28.39 9.66
C LEU A 839 29.66 28.85 8.41
N GLU A 840 29.91 30.14 8.23
CA GLU A 840 30.73 30.66 7.13
C GLU A 840 32.17 30.13 7.20
N ILE A 841 32.76 30.12 8.40
CA ILE A 841 34.10 29.59 8.62
C ILE A 841 34.19 28.10 8.24
N GLU A 842 33.26 27.28 8.70
CA GLU A 842 33.34 25.82 8.53
C GLU A 842 32.80 25.32 7.18
N LEU A 843 31.81 26.00 6.59
CA LEU A 843 31.16 25.58 5.35
C LEU A 843 31.78 26.20 4.10
N PHE A 844 32.31 27.43 4.16
CA PHE A 844 32.80 28.15 2.97
C PHE A 844 34.33 28.27 2.90
N LYS A 845 35.07 28.12 4.02
CA LYS A 845 36.55 28.04 3.96
C LYS A 845 37.07 26.66 3.58
N SER A 846 36.23 25.63 3.62
CA SER A 846 36.50 24.26 3.15
C SER A 846 35.88 23.99 1.80
#